data_AF-A0A7C4PP54-F1
#
_entry.id   AF-A0A7C4PP54-F1
#
_cell.length_a   1.000
_cell.length_b   1.000
_cell.length_c   1.000
_cell.angle_alpha   90.00
_cell.angle_beta   90.00
_cell.angle_gamma   90.00
#
_symmetry.space_group_name_H-M   'P 1'
#
loop_
_entity.id
_entity.type
_entity.pdbx_description
1 polymer ?
#
loop_
_entity_poly.entity_id
_entity_poly.type
_entity_poly.pdbx_seq_one_letter_code
_entity_poly.pdbx_strand_id
1 'polypeptide(L)'
;MKTQSTISRTAQGSALLITMVVTAIIGFSLASYLTLVSAQNRSVVRSQTWNSTIPIIEAGIEEALAHLNKNGLTNLFSQGWRNEYGYAVRKRWLGDCRYMVAITPTVRPVIECTAWAPAPILFGANSSPTLLGQAGTAGWKNRTYVYRTVRVNTRGGPLFARGMVAKGSINLNGNNVTSDSFDSADPNFSTNGRYDKNKRNDNGDVATNAGGNVFDAGNANIMGRVATGPGGQITTGPNSSIGSKAWVLGGNTGIEPGRFTDDMNMDFPDVEVPFTSGKSPRLNVTISVTNVSYGMTTVTTPTLPSPPPAGPITTNYGTITTDTLPSPLPAGGVITSLVARTSTEYPTNAVGPVTTATVVVATSVLPVPLPPNVVRITTNITTVTNVALPTSGTFFVLKTNTSPATVPYPNSPMPDKNSDPGPWEPPHPGTYVGEVTRYYKNSNPKGWYQDYQAISSYVYQSFNYSLTYNGAYSYNAYQYSYQVPQSYTYQIPTSTNVTITTTTYDMVFDSGDYVVANLSGSVYVVGDVRVLVQNSIDFTGKGGITIGPKGSLKIYMAGTSAKIAGQGVLNLNGSAHAFGYYGLPSNTSLTIQGNGSFIGTIYAPNADFKLGGGGNETQDFIGASVTATVFMNGHFNFHYDEDLARKGPQSLYVITSWNEIGPGENAILRNPEWAFVDDVAY
;
A
#
# COMPACT_ATOMS: atom_id res chain seq x y z
N MET A 1 111.18 -72.53 -18.61
CA MET A 1 110.55 -71.32 -19.19
C MET A 1 109.04 -71.58 -19.30
N LYS A 2 108.24 -70.80 -18.55
CA LYS A 2 106.78 -70.58 -18.65
C LYS A 2 105.83 -71.80 -18.66
N THR A 3 105.31 -72.13 -17.49
CA THR A 3 103.96 -72.70 -17.31
C THR A 3 102.92 -71.64 -17.68
N GLN A 4 102.09 -71.89 -18.70
CA GLN A 4 100.91 -71.07 -19.01
C GLN A 4 99.65 -71.77 -18.50
N SER A 5 99.00 -71.15 -17.50
CA SER A 5 97.68 -71.52 -16.99
C SER A 5 96.60 -71.10 -17.98
N THR A 6 95.89 -72.05 -18.57
CA THR A 6 94.71 -71.81 -19.42
C THR A 6 93.49 -71.51 -18.54
N ILE A 7 93.22 -70.21 -18.31
CA ILE A 7 91.97 -69.76 -17.68
C ILE A 7 90.80 -69.97 -18.65
N SER A 8 89.70 -70.55 -18.17
CA SER A 8 88.58 -71.04 -18.98
C SER A 8 87.75 -69.91 -19.64
N ARG A 9 87.62 -69.96 -20.97
CA ARG A 9 86.79 -69.01 -21.75
C ARG A 9 85.27 -69.24 -21.57
N THR A 10 84.87 -70.41 -21.06
CA THR A 10 83.46 -70.77 -20.78
C THR A 10 82.89 -70.07 -19.54
N ALA A 11 83.71 -69.74 -18.54
CA ALA A 11 83.26 -69.02 -17.34
C ALA A 11 82.94 -67.54 -17.62
N GLN A 12 83.57 -66.92 -18.63
CA GLN A 12 83.35 -65.52 -18.99
C GLN A 12 82.02 -65.32 -19.77
N GLY A 13 81.63 -66.28 -20.61
CA GLY A 13 80.36 -66.24 -21.35
C GLY A 13 79.13 -66.51 -20.48
N SER A 14 79.22 -67.42 -19.50
CA SER A 14 78.13 -67.69 -18.56
C SER A 14 77.89 -66.51 -17.59
N ALA A 15 78.96 -65.85 -17.15
CA ALA A 15 78.87 -64.65 -16.33
C ALA A 15 78.14 -63.51 -17.07
N LEU A 16 78.43 -63.29 -18.37
CA LEU A 16 77.77 -62.28 -19.19
C LEU A 16 76.27 -62.57 -19.39
N LEU A 17 75.90 -63.83 -19.60
CA LEU A 17 74.50 -64.21 -19.82
C LEU A 17 73.68 -64.07 -18.52
N ILE A 18 74.25 -64.45 -17.38
CA ILE A 18 73.61 -64.25 -16.07
C ILE A 18 73.46 -62.76 -15.76
N THR A 19 74.48 -61.93 -16.01
CA THR A 19 74.36 -60.48 -15.77
C THR A 19 73.33 -59.83 -16.71
N MET A 20 73.24 -60.27 -17.97
CA MET A 20 72.23 -59.77 -18.91
C MET A 20 70.81 -60.15 -18.49
N VAL A 21 70.58 -61.40 -18.07
CA VAL A 21 69.26 -61.86 -17.61
C VAL A 21 68.86 -61.17 -16.31
N VAL A 22 69.76 -61.06 -15.34
CA VAL A 22 69.50 -60.36 -14.07
C VAL A 22 69.22 -58.87 -14.33
N THR A 23 69.99 -58.22 -15.20
CA THR A 23 69.76 -56.82 -15.58
C THR A 23 68.42 -56.65 -16.29
N ALA A 24 68.03 -57.58 -17.17
CA ALA A 24 66.73 -57.54 -17.84
C ALA A 24 65.56 -57.68 -16.85
N ILE A 25 65.64 -58.63 -15.90
CA ILE A 25 64.61 -58.82 -14.87
C ILE A 25 64.49 -57.56 -14.00
N ILE A 26 65.62 -57.00 -13.55
CA ILE A 26 65.63 -55.76 -12.78
C ILE A 26 65.03 -54.62 -13.62
N GLY A 27 65.43 -54.47 -14.89
CA GLY A 27 64.92 -53.45 -15.81
C GLY A 27 63.41 -53.54 -16.04
N PHE A 28 62.88 -54.73 -16.29
CA PHE A 28 61.42 -54.94 -16.44
C PHE A 28 60.67 -54.68 -15.15
N SER A 29 61.19 -55.14 -14.00
CA SER A 29 60.58 -54.89 -12.71
C SER A 29 60.51 -53.39 -12.39
N LEU A 30 61.61 -52.66 -12.61
CA LEU A 30 61.68 -51.22 -12.41
C LEU A 30 60.72 -50.46 -13.34
N ALA A 31 60.67 -50.82 -14.62
CA ALA A 31 59.74 -50.22 -15.59
C ALA A 31 58.27 -50.46 -15.18
N SER A 32 57.94 -51.67 -14.69
CA SER A 32 56.62 -52.00 -14.18
C SER A 32 56.26 -51.19 -12.93
N TYR A 33 57.17 -51.11 -11.96
CA TYR A 33 56.95 -50.31 -10.74
C TYR A 33 56.82 -48.82 -11.04
N LEU A 34 57.65 -48.26 -11.93
CA LEU A 34 57.54 -46.86 -12.33
C LEU A 34 56.20 -46.58 -13.02
N THR A 35 55.73 -47.51 -13.86
CA THR A 35 54.40 -47.40 -14.49
C THR A 35 53.30 -47.42 -13.44
N LEU A 36 53.36 -48.34 -12.48
CA LEU A 36 52.38 -48.43 -11.40
C LEU A 36 52.36 -47.16 -10.53
N VAL A 37 53.53 -46.66 -10.12
CA VAL A 37 53.66 -45.43 -9.33
C VAL A 37 53.15 -44.21 -10.12
N SER A 38 53.41 -44.14 -11.42
CA SER A 38 52.86 -43.07 -12.27
C SER A 38 51.33 -43.11 -12.36
N ALA A 39 50.74 -44.31 -12.45
CA ALA A 39 49.29 -44.50 -12.49
C ALA A 39 48.65 -44.16 -11.15
N GLN A 40 49.27 -44.57 -10.04
CA GLN A 40 48.85 -44.19 -8.68
C GLN A 40 48.91 -42.68 -8.49
N ASN A 41 50.02 -42.04 -8.86
CA ASN A 41 50.14 -40.58 -8.78
C ASN A 41 49.05 -39.88 -9.59
N ARG A 42 48.81 -40.30 -10.84
CA ARG A 42 47.75 -39.76 -11.69
C ARG A 42 46.35 -39.90 -11.06
N SER A 43 46.08 -41.04 -10.44
CA SER A 43 44.81 -41.28 -9.74
C SER A 43 44.66 -40.38 -8.51
N VAL A 44 45.71 -40.26 -7.70
CA VAL A 44 45.72 -39.43 -6.49
C VAL A 44 45.52 -37.96 -6.83
N VAL A 45 46.28 -37.42 -7.79
CA VAL A 45 46.15 -36.01 -8.14
C VAL A 45 44.77 -35.72 -8.75
N ARG A 46 44.19 -36.63 -9.55
CA ARG A 46 42.80 -36.47 -10.03
C ARG A 46 41.80 -36.43 -8.88
N SER A 47 41.95 -37.31 -7.89
CA SER A 47 41.08 -37.33 -6.71
C SER A 47 41.23 -36.05 -5.88
N GLN A 48 42.45 -35.54 -5.71
CA GLN A 48 42.71 -34.27 -5.03
C GLN A 48 42.06 -33.09 -5.76
N THR A 49 42.25 -32.97 -7.09
CA THR A 49 41.61 -31.90 -7.88
C THR A 49 40.09 -32.01 -7.83
N TRP A 50 39.53 -33.22 -7.93
CA TRP A 50 38.09 -33.45 -7.80
C TRP A 50 37.57 -32.98 -6.43
N ASN A 51 38.25 -33.34 -5.34
CA ASN A 51 37.86 -32.92 -3.99
C ASN A 51 38.04 -31.41 -3.76
N SER A 52 39.05 -30.80 -4.39
CA SER A 52 39.31 -29.36 -4.27
C SER A 52 38.19 -28.48 -4.84
N THR A 53 37.30 -29.03 -5.68
CA THR A 53 36.14 -28.28 -6.20
C THR A 53 35.04 -28.07 -5.16
N ILE A 54 34.97 -28.87 -4.07
CA ILE A 54 33.91 -28.75 -3.06
C ILE A 54 33.91 -27.38 -2.36
N PRO A 55 35.03 -26.89 -1.78
CA PRO A 55 35.04 -25.58 -1.12
C PRO A 55 34.67 -24.43 -2.06
N ILE A 56 34.95 -24.58 -3.35
CA ILE A 56 34.63 -23.58 -4.37
C ILE A 56 33.13 -23.57 -4.67
N ILE A 57 32.50 -24.75 -4.70
CA ILE A 57 31.04 -24.89 -4.84
C ILE A 57 30.34 -24.29 -3.62
N GLU A 58 30.83 -24.60 -2.42
CA GLU A 58 30.32 -24.02 -1.17
C GLU A 58 30.38 -22.50 -1.22
N ALA A 59 31.52 -21.92 -1.62
CA ALA A 59 31.64 -20.46 -1.77
C ALA A 59 30.61 -19.86 -2.75
N GLY A 60 30.33 -20.54 -3.86
CA GLY A 60 29.32 -20.08 -4.82
C GLY A 60 27.88 -20.18 -4.30
N ILE A 61 27.55 -21.26 -3.59
CA ILE A 61 26.24 -21.45 -2.96
C ILE A 61 26.03 -20.44 -1.82
N GLU A 62 27.06 -20.16 -1.02
CA GLU A 62 27.02 -19.14 0.02
C GLU A 62 26.80 -17.73 -0.56
N GLU A 63 27.46 -17.37 -1.67
CA GLU A 63 27.21 -16.08 -2.34
C GLU A 63 25.75 -16.00 -2.85
N ALA A 64 25.21 -17.10 -3.39
CA ALA A 64 23.83 -17.18 -3.85
C ALA A 64 22.82 -17.06 -2.71
N LEU A 65 23.02 -17.79 -1.61
CA LEU A 65 22.15 -17.73 -0.43
C LEU A 65 22.20 -16.36 0.23
N ALA A 66 23.39 -15.75 0.35
CA ALA A 66 23.51 -14.40 0.88
C ALA A 66 22.76 -13.37 0.01
N HIS A 67 22.86 -13.48 -1.31
CA HIS A 67 22.14 -12.60 -2.23
C HIS A 67 20.62 -12.79 -2.13
N LEU A 68 20.16 -14.04 -2.09
CA LEU A 68 18.76 -14.42 -1.97
C LEU A 68 18.16 -13.97 -0.62
N ASN A 69 18.89 -14.14 0.48
CA ASN A 69 18.48 -13.72 1.82
C ASN A 69 18.40 -12.20 1.99
N LYS A 70 19.21 -11.45 1.24
CA LYS A 70 19.20 -9.99 1.30
C LYS A 70 18.14 -9.35 0.41
N ASN A 71 17.97 -9.86 -0.81
CA ASN A 71 17.17 -9.19 -1.85
C ASN A 71 15.85 -9.92 -2.17
N GLY A 72 15.63 -11.11 -1.62
CA GLY A 72 14.46 -11.95 -1.91
C GLY A 72 14.35 -12.30 -3.39
N LEU A 73 13.13 -12.65 -3.84
CA LEU A 73 12.84 -13.00 -5.23
C LEU A 73 12.66 -11.78 -6.16
N THR A 74 12.44 -10.59 -5.61
CA THR A 74 12.02 -9.41 -6.38
C THR A 74 13.18 -8.63 -7.00
N ASN A 75 14.38 -8.74 -6.43
CA ASN A 75 15.56 -7.95 -6.85
C ASN A 75 16.79 -8.83 -7.14
N LEU A 76 16.58 -10.02 -7.69
CA LEU A 76 17.65 -11.02 -7.95
C LEU A 76 18.67 -10.61 -9.03
N PHE A 77 18.39 -9.59 -9.83
CA PHE A 77 19.29 -9.13 -10.90
C PHE A 77 20.10 -7.88 -10.50
N SER A 78 20.27 -7.67 -9.20
CA SER A 78 20.97 -6.52 -8.64
C SER A 78 22.37 -6.92 -8.13
N GLN A 79 23.17 -5.96 -7.68
CA GLN A 79 24.46 -6.24 -7.00
C GLN A 79 25.46 -7.07 -7.83
N GLY A 80 25.40 -6.95 -9.17
CA GLY A 80 26.30 -7.66 -10.09
C GLY A 80 25.83 -9.06 -10.49
N TRP A 81 24.65 -9.49 -10.05
CA TRP A 81 23.94 -10.63 -10.62
C TRP A 81 23.30 -10.23 -11.94
N ARG A 82 23.41 -11.08 -12.95
CA ARG A 82 22.88 -10.82 -14.30
C ARG A 82 21.62 -11.63 -14.53
N ASN A 83 20.64 -11.04 -15.21
CA ASN A 83 19.52 -11.80 -15.74
C ASN A 83 19.96 -12.51 -17.02
N GLU A 84 20.10 -13.82 -16.96
CA GLU A 84 20.41 -14.66 -18.10
C GLU A 84 19.23 -15.64 -18.28
N TYR A 85 18.37 -15.37 -19.27
CA TYR A 85 17.21 -16.21 -19.62
C TYR A 85 16.23 -16.48 -18.45
N GLY A 86 16.05 -15.49 -17.57
CA GLY A 86 15.17 -15.61 -16.41
C GLY A 86 15.85 -16.18 -15.17
N TYR A 87 17.14 -16.53 -15.23
CA TYR A 87 17.95 -16.96 -14.10
C TYR A 87 18.85 -15.83 -13.63
N ALA A 88 19.04 -15.71 -12.31
CA ALA A 88 20.03 -14.79 -11.76
C ALA A 88 21.37 -15.51 -11.70
N VAL A 89 22.35 -15.07 -12.50
CA VAL A 89 23.64 -15.73 -12.65
C VAL A 89 24.78 -14.87 -12.10
N ARG A 90 25.74 -15.52 -11.43
CA ARG A 90 26.98 -14.93 -10.94
C ARG A 90 28.18 -15.81 -11.26
N LYS A 91 29.29 -15.16 -11.63
CA LYS A 91 30.57 -15.78 -11.97
C LYS A 91 31.68 -15.18 -11.14
N ARG A 92 32.57 -16.01 -10.59
CA ARG A 92 33.73 -15.56 -9.80
C ARG A 92 34.98 -16.38 -10.08
N TRP A 93 36.11 -15.71 -9.96
CA TRP A 93 37.44 -16.30 -9.96
C TRP A 93 37.98 -16.33 -8.53
N LEU A 94 38.56 -17.47 -8.14
CA LEU A 94 39.21 -17.74 -6.86
C LEU A 94 40.60 -18.29 -7.15
N GLY A 95 41.54 -17.38 -7.49
CA GLY A 95 42.85 -17.78 -8.01
C GLY A 95 42.71 -18.49 -9.35
N ASP A 96 43.30 -19.69 -9.46
CA ASP A 96 43.21 -20.54 -10.66
C ASP A 96 41.90 -21.34 -10.76
N CYS A 97 41.07 -21.28 -9.71
CA CYS A 97 39.77 -21.92 -9.66
C CYS A 97 38.65 -20.92 -9.95
N ARG A 98 37.48 -21.41 -10.37
CA ARG A 98 36.32 -20.54 -10.66
C ARG A 98 35.01 -21.25 -10.37
N TYR A 99 33.96 -20.47 -10.13
CA TYR A 99 32.60 -20.99 -10.08
C TYR A 99 31.62 -20.11 -10.84
N MET A 100 30.51 -20.74 -11.21
CA MET A 100 29.33 -20.12 -11.76
C MET A 100 28.15 -20.65 -10.99
N VAL A 101 27.35 -19.74 -10.47
CA VAL A 101 26.15 -20.04 -9.70
C VAL A 101 24.95 -19.36 -10.32
N ALA A 102 23.84 -20.08 -10.40
CA ALA A 102 22.56 -19.59 -10.89
C ALA A 102 21.47 -19.80 -9.83
N ILE A 103 20.57 -18.82 -9.72
CA ILE A 103 19.36 -18.89 -8.90
C ILE A 103 18.17 -18.90 -9.84
N THR A 104 17.33 -19.94 -9.72
CA THR A 104 16.03 -20.04 -10.40
C THR A 104 14.96 -19.33 -9.55
N PRO A 105 14.30 -18.27 -10.05
CA PRO A 105 13.36 -17.46 -9.29
C PRO A 105 11.96 -18.10 -9.20
N THR A 106 11.88 -19.28 -8.60
CA THR A 106 10.62 -19.97 -8.28
C THR A 106 10.20 -19.69 -6.84
N VAL A 107 8.93 -19.96 -6.50
CA VAL A 107 8.41 -19.83 -5.11
C VAL A 107 9.30 -20.56 -4.09
N ARG A 108 9.93 -21.66 -4.52
CA ARG A 108 11.05 -22.33 -3.84
C ARG A 108 12.29 -22.20 -4.72
N PRO A 109 13.21 -21.27 -4.45
CA PRO A 109 14.36 -21.04 -5.32
C PRO A 109 15.27 -22.28 -5.37
N VAL A 110 15.77 -22.57 -6.57
CA VAL A 110 16.77 -23.63 -6.78
C VAL A 110 18.08 -22.95 -7.13
N ILE A 111 19.15 -23.36 -6.44
CA ILE A 111 20.49 -22.85 -6.68
C ILE A 111 21.28 -23.96 -7.37
N GLU A 112 21.90 -23.64 -8.50
CA GLU A 112 22.83 -24.54 -9.18
C GLU A 112 24.21 -23.90 -9.23
N CYS A 113 25.22 -24.61 -8.74
CA CYS A 113 26.60 -24.13 -8.75
C CYS A 113 27.50 -25.14 -9.43
N THR A 114 28.23 -24.68 -10.45
CA THR A 114 29.32 -25.44 -11.07
C THR A 114 30.65 -24.80 -10.68
N ALA A 115 31.58 -25.61 -10.18
CA ALA A 115 32.96 -25.18 -9.93
C ALA A 115 33.92 -25.89 -10.86
N TRP A 116 35.00 -25.19 -11.21
CA TRP A 116 36.10 -25.66 -12.03
C TRP A 116 37.41 -25.50 -11.26
N ALA A 117 38.16 -26.59 -11.16
CA ALA A 117 39.53 -26.60 -10.66
C ALA A 117 40.49 -27.02 -11.79
N PRO A 118 41.68 -26.43 -11.88
CA PRO A 118 42.62 -26.72 -12.96
C PRO A 118 43.02 -28.20 -12.92
N ALA A 119 42.91 -28.89 -14.06
CA ALA A 119 43.37 -30.24 -14.19
C ALA A 119 44.90 -30.28 -14.03
N PRO A 120 45.46 -31.35 -13.43
CA PRO A 120 46.90 -31.49 -13.32
C PRO A 120 47.56 -31.51 -14.70
N ILE A 121 48.74 -30.91 -14.84
CA ILE A 121 49.51 -30.75 -16.09
C ILE A 121 49.77 -32.09 -16.84
N LEU A 122 49.57 -33.23 -16.18
CA LEU A 122 49.69 -34.58 -16.75
C LEU A 122 48.58 -34.99 -17.76
N PHE A 123 47.59 -34.13 -18.03
CA PHE A 123 46.41 -34.45 -18.86
C PHE A 123 46.27 -33.59 -20.14
N GLY A 124 47.35 -32.99 -20.64
CA GLY A 124 47.32 -32.31 -21.94
C GLY A 124 47.11 -33.31 -23.09
N ALA A 125 45.87 -33.43 -23.59
CA ALA A 125 45.53 -34.34 -24.68
C ALA A 125 46.14 -33.98 -26.05
N ASN A 126 46.86 -32.85 -26.19
CA ASN A 126 47.47 -32.42 -27.45
C ASN A 126 48.85 -31.76 -27.25
N SER A 127 49.75 -32.41 -26.53
CA SER A 127 51.17 -32.16 -26.75
C SER A 127 51.91 -33.47 -26.74
N SER A 128 52.37 -33.86 -27.93
CA SER A 128 53.45 -34.81 -28.13
C SER A 128 54.43 -34.73 -26.96
N PRO A 129 54.77 -35.85 -26.29
CA PRO A 129 55.77 -35.83 -25.25
C PRO A 129 57.13 -35.65 -25.93
N THR A 130 57.50 -34.42 -26.28
CA THR A 130 58.85 -34.13 -26.74
C THR A 130 59.73 -34.00 -25.50
N LEU A 131 60.40 -35.10 -25.17
CA LEU A 131 61.38 -35.21 -24.09
C LEU A 131 62.66 -34.38 -24.33
N LEU A 132 62.69 -33.54 -25.38
CA LEU A 132 63.81 -32.66 -25.73
C LEU A 132 63.24 -31.31 -26.21
N GLY A 133 63.72 -30.23 -25.60
CA GLY A 133 63.15 -28.89 -25.67
C GLY A 133 62.98 -28.33 -27.09
N GLN A 134 61.79 -27.82 -27.37
CA GLN A 134 61.57 -26.88 -28.46
C GLN A 134 61.33 -25.50 -27.84
N ALA A 135 62.35 -24.65 -27.95
CA ALA A 135 62.23 -23.22 -27.70
C ALA A 135 61.42 -22.58 -28.83
N GLY A 136 60.40 -21.79 -28.48
CA GLY A 136 59.71 -20.89 -29.41
C GLY A 136 58.20 -21.04 -29.38
N THR A 137 57.53 -19.91 -29.11
CA THR A 137 56.08 -19.66 -29.16
C THR A 137 55.21 -20.34 -28.09
N ALA A 138 55.04 -19.62 -26.97
CA ALA A 138 53.95 -19.82 -26.02
C ALA A 138 52.59 -19.51 -26.69
N GLY A 139 52.01 -20.51 -27.37
CA GLY A 139 50.59 -20.51 -27.66
C GLY A 139 49.83 -20.70 -26.35
N TRP A 140 48.90 -19.80 -26.03
CA TRP A 140 48.02 -19.87 -24.87
C TRP A 140 47.23 -21.18 -24.92
N LYS A 141 47.72 -22.22 -24.23
CA LYS A 141 47.07 -23.53 -24.20
C LYS A 141 45.86 -23.46 -23.28
N ASN A 142 44.68 -23.80 -23.81
CA ASN A 142 43.44 -23.99 -23.06
C ASN A 142 43.71 -24.85 -21.80
N ARG A 143 43.60 -24.25 -20.62
CA ARG A 143 43.71 -24.98 -19.36
C ARG A 143 42.55 -25.97 -19.30
N THR A 144 42.84 -27.26 -19.18
CA THR A 144 41.80 -28.27 -18.95
C THR A 144 41.34 -28.14 -17.51
N TYR A 145 40.02 -28.14 -17.27
CA TYR A 145 39.46 -28.06 -15.92
C TYR A 145 38.72 -29.36 -15.58
N VAL A 146 38.81 -29.74 -14.31
CA VAL A 146 37.90 -30.72 -13.69
C VAL A 146 36.75 -29.93 -13.06
N TYR A 147 35.51 -30.35 -13.32
CA TYR A 147 34.34 -29.66 -12.81
C TYR A 147 33.36 -30.58 -12.10
N ARG A 148 32.62 -29.98 -11.16
CA ARG A 148 31.51 -30.59 -10.44
C ARG A 148 30.35 -29.63 -10.42
N THR A 149 29.13 -30.16 -10.50
CA THR A 149 27.91 -29.37 -10.40
C THR A 149 27.05 -29.90 -9.28
N VAL A 150 26.56 -28.98 -8.46
CA VAL A 150 25.62 -29.27 -7.37
C VAL A 150 24.35 -28.48 -7.61
N ARG A 151 23.22 -29.16 -7.40
CA ARG A 151 21.90 -28.54 -7.25
C ARG A 151 21.51 -28.52 -5.77
N VAL A 152 21.18 -27.34 -5.30
CA VAL A 152 20.69 -27.06 -3.97
C VAL A 152 19.24 -26.62 -4.08
N ASN A 153 18.36 -27.35 -3.39
CA ASN A 153 17.01 -26.87 -3.17
C ASN A 153 17.01 -26.00 -1.92
N THR A 154 16.34 -24.85 -2.01
CA THR A 154 16.16 -23.96 -0.86
C THR A 154 14.71 -23.97 -0.40
N ARG A 155 14.51 -23.69 0.89
CA ARG A 155 13.21 -23.28 1.43
C ARG A 155 13.39 -21.96 2.16
N GLY A 156 12.38 -21.11 2.07
CA GLY A 156 12.37 -19.76 2.62
C GLY A 156 11.29 -18.96 1.90
N GLY A 157 11.01 -17.74 2.36
CA GLY A 157 9.95 -16.91 1.79
C GLY A 157 9.20 -16.11 2.85
N PRO A 158 8.09 -15.45 2.47
CA PRO A 158 7.30 -14.66 3.40
C PRO A 158 6.82 -15.54 4.55
N LEU A 159 7.07 -15.11 5.80
CA LEU A 159 6.57 -15.79 7.00
C LEU A 159 5.04 -15.88 7.00
N PHE A 160 4.40 -14.88 6.40
CA PHE A 160 2.95 -14.78 6.24
C PHE A 160 2.57 -14.96 4.77
N ALA A 161 2.85 -16.14 4.21
CA ALA A 161 2.42 -16.51 2.86
C ALA A 161 0.91 -16.86 2.79
N ARG A 162 0.31 -17.17 3.95
CA ARG A 162 -1.09 -17.57 4.12
C ARG A 162 -1.65 -16.81 5.32
N GLY A 163 -2.98 -16.69 5.39
CA GLY A 163 -3.67 -16.01 6.48
C GLY A 163 -3.41 -16.65 7.83
N MET A 164 -3.69 -17.94 7.94
CA MET A 164 -3.58 -18.66 9.21
C MET A 164 -2.83 -19.96 9.06
N VAL A 165 -1.76 -20.11 9.84
CA VAL A 165 -0.91 -21.29 9.81
C VAL A 165 -0.67 -21.83 11.21
N ALA A 166 -0.84 -23.13 11.38
CA ALA A 166 -0.50 -23.85 12.61
C ALA A 166 0.56 -24.92 12.33
N LYS A 167 1.49 -25.15 13.27
CA LYS A 167 2.38 -26.32 13.21
C LYS A 167 1.64 -27.62 13.52
N GLY A 168 0.69 -27.56 14.45
CA GLY A 168 -0.14 -28.65 14.95
C GLY A 168 -1.61 -28.45 14.60
N SER A 169 -2.49 -28.78 15.53
CA SER A 169 -3.93 -28.80 15.29
C SER A 169 -4.55 -27.42 15.04
N ILE A 170 -5.57 -27.40 14.19
CA ILE A 170 -6.47 -26.26 13.97
C ILE A 170 -7.88 -26.71 14.32
N ASN A 171 -8.55 -25.93 15.17
CA ASN A 171 -9.93 -26.15 15.55
C ASN A 171 -10.74 -24.86 15.35
N LEU A 172 -11.66 -24.90 14.39
CA LEU A 172 -12.54 -23.79 13.98
C LEU A 172 -13.99 -23.98 14.46
N ASN A 173 -14.22 -24.67 15.59
CA ASN A 173 -15.57 -24.92 16.13
C ASN A 173 -16.29 -23.68 16.71
N GLY A 174 -15.90 -22.48 16.28
CA GLY A 174 -16.64 -21.26 16.57
C GLY A 174 -17.96 -21.16 15.79
N ASN A 175 -18.84 -20.26 16.23
CA ASN A 175 -20.09 -19.98 15.54
C ASN A 175 -19.83 -19.00 14.38
N ASN A 176 -20.10 -19.42 13.13
CA ASN A 176 -19.89 -18.60 11.92
C ASN A 176 -18.45 -18.09 11.75
N VAL A 177 -17.45 -18.94 11.95
CA VAL A 177 -16.06 -18.59 11.61
C VAL A 177 -15.95 -18.31 10.12
N THR A 178 -15.41 -17.17 9.72
CA THR A 178 -15.10 -16.88 8.32
C THR A 178 -13.63 -16.52 8.12
N SER A 179 -13.09 -16.90 6.96
CA SER A 179 -11.75 -16.52 6.52
C SER A 179 -11.83 -16.00 5.09
N ASP A 180 -11.34 -14.79 4.84
CA ASP A 180 -11.21 -14.21 3.49
C ASP A 180 -9.91 -13.39 3.39
N SER A 181 -9.69 -12.71 2.27
CA SER A 181 -8.52 -11.84 2.09
C SER A 181 -8.86 -10.49 1.46
N PHE A 182 -7.90 -9.58 1.51
CA PHE A 182 -7.91 -8.31 0.79
C PHE A 182 -6.46 -7.82 0.60
N ASP A 183 -6.22 -6.88 -0.31
CA ASP A 183 -4.90 -6.27 -0.50
C ASP A 183 -4.92 -4.81 -0.03
N SER A 184 -4.25 -4.52 1.10
CA SER A 184 -4.15 -3.16 1.65
C SER A 184 -3.38 -2.18 0.77
N ALA A 185 -2.58 -2.66 -0.18
CA ALA A 185 -1.86 -1.81 -1.13
C ALA A 185 -2.63 -1.57 -2.44
N ASP A 186 -3.73 -2.31 -2.70
CA ASP A 186 -4.54 -2.16 -3.92
C ASP A 186 -5.91 -1.49 -3.61
N PRO A 187 -6.20 -0.30 -4.15
CA PRO A 187 -7.50 0.38 -3.99
C PRO A 187 -8.73 -0.37 -4.53
N ASN A 188 -8.54 -1.37 -5.39
CA ASN A 188 -9.62 -2.22 -5.89
C ASN A 188 -10.06 -3.26 -4.85
N PHE A 189 -9.12 -3.70 -4.01
CA PHE A 189 -9.33 -4.70 -2.98
C PHE A 189 -9.38 -4.09 -1.56
N SER A 190 -9.15 -2.79 -1.41
CA SER A 190 -9.25 -2.07 -0.14
C SER A 190 -9.92 -0.70 -0.29
N THR A 191 -10.34 -0.11 0.83
CA THR A 191 -10.84 1.27 0.87
C THR A 191 -9.92 2.07 1.78
N ASN A 192 -9.10 2.96 1.19
CA ASN A 192 -8.02 3.69 1.89
C ASN A 192 -7.03 2.76 2.62
N GLY A 193 -6.71 1.60 2.02
CA GLY A 193 -5.81 0.60 2.60
C GLY A 193 -6.41 -0.24 3.74
N ARG A 194 -7.72 -0.13 3.98
CA ARG A 194 -8.45 -0.90 5.00
C ARG A 194 -9.35 -1.96 4.36
N TYR A 195 -9.62 -3.02 5.12
CA TYR A 195 -10.54 -4.08 4.72
C TYR A 195 -11.94 -3.52 4.42
N ASP A 196 -12.49 -3.93 3.29
CA ASP A 196 -13.86 -3.64 2.87
C ASP A 196 -14.50 -4.94 2.42
N LYS A 197 -15.59 -5.34 3.08
CA LYS A 197 -16.29 -6.60 2.83
C LYS A 197 -16.75 -6.76 1.38
N ASN A 198 -17.04 -5.66 0.69
CA ASN A 198 -17.47 -5.71 -0.71
C ASN A 198 -16.29 -5.99 -1.67
N LYS A 199 -15.07 -5.63 -1.24
CA LYS A 199 -13.83 -5.73 -2.00
C LYS A 199 -12.95 -6.93 -1.64
N ARG A 200 -13.39 -7.79 -0.71
CA ARG A 200 -12.68 -9.01 -0.32
C ARG A 200 -12.43 -9.99 -1.46
N ASN A 201 -11.43 -10.83 -1.29
CA ASN A 201 -10.93 -11.82 -2.24
C ASN A 201 -10.85 -13.23 -1.61
N ASP A 202 -10.42 -14.24 -2.38
CA ASP A 202 -10.43 -15.67 -2.01
C ASP A 202 -9.05 -16.27 -1.68
N ASN A 203 -8.15 -15.49 -1.06
CA ASN A 203 -6.84 -15.95 -0.60
C ASN A 203 -6.75 -16.04 0.95
N GLY A 204 -7.89 -16.20 1.63
CA GLY A 204 -7.98 -16.39 3.09
C GLY A 204 -7.52 -17.79 3.53
N ASP A 205 -6.33 -18.21 3.08
CA ASP A 205 -5.83 -19.57 3.22
C ASP A 205 -5.56 -19.96 4.67
N VAL A 206 -5.97 -21.18 5.04
CA VAL A 206 -5.76 -21.77 6.36
C VAL A 206 -4.99 -23.09 6.21
N ALA A 207 -3.87 -23.24 6.92
CA ALA A 207 -3.01 -24.40 6.74
C ALA A 207 -2.43 -24.95 8.05
N THR A 208 -2.33 -26.27 8.14
CA THR A 208 -1.54 -26.94 9.19
C THR A 208 -0.35 -27.69 8.59
N ASN A 209 0.77 -27.68 9.29
CA ASN A 209 1.97 -28.46 8.93
C ASN A 209 1.91 -29.90 9.47
N ALA A 210 0.92 -30.22 10.30
CA ALA A 210 0.76 -31.55 10.86
C ALA A 210 -0.02 -32.46 9.91
N GLY A 211 0.39 -33.72 9.84
CA GLY A 211 -0.37 -34.79 9.21
C GLY A 211 -1.44 -35.37 10.16
N GLY A 212 -2.25 -36.29 9.65
CA GLY A 212 -3.39 -36.88 10.37
C GLY A 212 -4.65 -36.01 10.39
N ASN A 213 -5.65 -36.40 11.19
CA ASN A 213 -6.92 -35.70 11.31
C ASN A 213 -6.88 -34.62 12.40
N VAL A 214 -6.15 -33.53 12.13
CA VAL A 214 -5.86 -32.46 13.11
C VAL A 214 -6.39 -31.09 12.70
N PHE A 215 -7.02 -30.99 11.53
CA PHE A 215 -7.75 -29.80 11.09
C PHE A 215 -9.24 -30.08 11.18
N ASP A 216 -9.89 -29.50 12.18
CA ASP A 216 -11.34 -29.43 12.28
C ASP A 216 -11.84 -28.06 11.84
N ALA A 217 -12.45 -28.00 10.66
CA ALA A 217 -13.02 -26.79 10.09
C ALA A 217 -14.40 -26.44 10.67
N GLY A 218 -15.02 -27.31 11.48
CA GLY A 218 -16.34 -27.08 12.05
C GLY A 218 -17.35 -26.65 10.97
N ASN A 219 -18.12 -25.59 11.21
CA ASN A 219 -19.01 -24.99 10.21
C ASN A 219 -18.42 -23.69 9.60
N ALA A 220 -17.08 -23.59 9.49
CA ALA A 220 -16.43 -22.39 8.99
C ALA A 220 -16.63 -22.17 7.48
N ASN A 221 -16.66 -20.90 7.09
CA ASN A 221 -16.67 -20.44 5.70
C ASN A 221 -15.28 -19.89 5.32
N ILE A 222 -14.51 -20.64 4.55
CA ILE A 222 -13.14 -20.29 4.17
C ILE A 222 -13.12 -19.94 2.67
N MET A 223 -13.01 -18.66 2.36
CA MET A 223 -12.76 -18.14 1.01
C MET A 223 -11.24 -18.20 0.76
N GLY A 224 -10.78 -19.38 0.37
CA GLY A 224 -9.36 -19.72 0.35
C GLY A 224 -9.11 -21.17 0.00
N ARG A 225 -7.84 -21.55 0.14
CA ARG A 225 -7.37 -22.93 0.10
C ARG A 225 -7.05 -23.40 1.50
N VAL A 226 -7.26 -24.68 1.71
CA VAL A 226 -6.87 -25.37 2.94
C VAL A 226 -5.75 -26.36 2.67
N ALA A 227 -4.79 -26.43 3.56
CA ALA A 227 -3.67 -27.37 3.42
C ALA A 227 -3.34 -28.07 4.73
N THR A 228 -2.89 -29.32 4.64
CA THR A 228 -2.41 -30.12 5.78
C THR A 228 -1.02 -30.67 5.49
N GLY A 229 -0.32 -31.16 6.51
CA GLY A 229 0.92 -31.89 6.31
C GLY A 229 0.68 -33.24 5.59
N PRO A 230 1.75 -33.90 5.10
CA PRO A 230 1.67 -35.19 4.41
C PRO A 230 0.74 -36.21 5.07
N GLY A 231 -0.27 -36.67 4.32
CA GLY A 231 -1.27 -37.63 4.81
C GLY A 231 -2.28 -37.04 5.80
N GLY A 232 -2.39 -35.72 5.87
CA GLY A 232 -3.38 -35.01 6.66
C GLY A 232 -4.78 -35.08 6.08
N GLN A 233 -5.78 -34.91 6.95
CA GLN A 233 -7.19 -34.87 6.60
C GLN A 233 -7.86 -33.67 7.28
N ILE A 234 -8.95 -33.20 6.66
CA ILE A 234 -9.76 -32.10 7.19
C ILE A 234 -11.14 -32.66 7.56
N THR A 235 -11.54 -32.42 8.80
CA THR A 235 -12.91 -32.67 9.25
C THR A 235 -13.75 -31.43 8.97
N THR A 236 -14.89 -31.59 8.30
CA THR A 236 -15.84 -30.51 8.01
C THR A 236 -17.20 -30.83 8.62
N GLY A 237 -17.84 -29.82 9.21
CA GLY A 237 -19.22 -29.88 9.66
C GLY A 237 -20.23 -29.70 8.51
N PRO A 238 -21.54 -29.94 8.77
CA PRO A 238 -22.58 -29.95 7.73
C PRO A 238 -22.72 -28.65 6.93
N ASN A 239 -22.37 -27.51 7.55
CA ASN A 239 -22.51 -26.19 6.95
C ASN A 239 -21.16 -25.55 6.58
N SER A 240 -20.05 -26.30 6.66
CA SER A 240 -18.75 -25.79 6.23
C SER A 240 -18.74 -25.51 4.74
N SER A 241 -18.09 -24.43 4.31
CA SER A 241 -17.88 -24.12 2.90
C SER A 241 -16.45 -23.62 2.69
N ILE A 242 -15.69 -24.32 1.86
CA ILE A 242 -14.28 -24.02 1.62
C ILE A 242 -14.04 -23.94 0.11
N GLY A 243 -13.59 -22.79 -0.37
CA GLY A 243 -13.21 -22.63 -1.78
C GLY A 243 -13.16 -21.19 -2.25
N SER A 244 -13.42 -20.98 -3.53
CA SER A 244 -13.46 -19.65 -4.14
C SER A 244 -14.52 -18.74 -3.52
N LYS A 245 -14.36 -17.42 -3.68
CA LYS A 245 -15.38 -16.43 -3.27
C LYS A 245 -16.76 -16.76 -3.86
N ALA A 246 -16.81 -17.22 -5.11
CA ALA A 246 -18.05 -17.61 -5.77
C ALA A 246 -18.66 -18.89 -5.18
N TRP A 247 -17.84 -19.90 -4.86
CA TRP A 247 -18.29 -21.15 -4.23
C TRP A 247 -18.97 -20.90 -2.89
N VAL A 248 -18.28 -20.16 -2.01
CA VAL A 248 -18.75 -19.89 -0.64
C VAL A 248 -19.97 -18.98 -0.64
N LEU A 249 -19.96 -17.89 -1.44
CA LEU A 249 -21.10 -16.97 -1.52
C LEU A 249 -22.29 -17.54 -2.30
N GLY A 250 -22.06 -18.55 -3.14
CA GLY A 250 -23.11 -19.30 -3.82
C GLY A 250 -23.90 -20.25 -2.92
N GLY A 251 -23.50 -20.41 -1.64
CA GLY A 251 -24.18 -21.27 -0.67
C GLY A 251 -23.84 -22.76 -0.80
N ASN A 252 -22.77 -23.11 -1.51
CA ASN A 252 -22.30 -24.49 -1.58
C ASN A 252 -21.66 -24.92 -0.25
N THR A 253 -21.75 -26.19 0.10
CA THR A 253 -21.11 -26.77 1.30
C THR A 253 -20.01 -27.76 0.91
N GLY A 254 -19.12 -28.07 1.86
CA GLY A 254 -17.94 -28.88 1.65
C GLY A 254 -16.78 -28.12 1.00
N ILE A 255 -15.80 -28.88 0.51
CA ILE A 255 -14.57 -28.35 -0.09
C ILE A 255 -14.71 -28.36 -1.61
N GLU A 256 -14.55 -27.20 -2.24
CA GLU A 256 -14.48 -27.05 -3.70
C GLU A 256 -13.30 -27.90 -4.25
N PRO A 257 -13.51 -28.71 -5.30
CA PRO A 257 -12.45 -29.51 -5.90
C PRO A 257 -11.21 -28.68 -6.25
N GLY A 258 -10.02 -29.15 -5.82
CA GLY A 258 -8.74 -28.47 -6.05
C GLY A 258 -8.39 -27.38 -5.02
N ARG A 259 -9.20 -27.17 -3.98
CA ARG A 259 -8.94 -26.21 -2.89
C ARG A 259 -8.37 -26.84 -1.61
N PHE A 260 -8.11 -28.15 -1.62
CA PHE A 260 -7.42 -28.88 -0.56
C PHE A 260 -6.12 -29.51 -1.05
N THR A 261 -5.06 -29.40 -0.27
CA THR A 261 -3.81 -30.16 -0.45
C THR A 261 -3.29 -30.74 0.87
N ASP A 262 -2.55 -31.84 0.80
CA ASP A 262 -1.94 -32.52 1.95
C ASP A 262 -0.40 -32.52 1.88
N ASP A 263 0.18 -31.54 1.20
CA ASP A 263 1.62 -31.46 0.92
C ASP A 263 2.33 -30.32 1.65
N MET A 264 1.70 -29.79 2.71
CA MET A 264 2.25 -28.69 3.49
C MET A 264 3.49 -29.17 4.25
N ASN A 265 4.64 -28.61 3.89
CA ASN A 265 5.92 -28.91 4.53
C ASN A 265 6.72 -27.62 4.66
N MET A 266 6.35 -26.84 5.67
CA MET A 266 6.96 -25.56 5.99
C MET A 266 7.76 -25.66 7.29
N ASP A 267 8.86 -24.94 7.35
CA ASP A 267 9.66 -24.82 8.57
C ASP A 267 9.38 -23.47 9.23
N PHE A 268 9.26 -23.48 10.55
CA PHE A 268 8.91 -22.31 11.34
C PHE A 268 10.01 -22.11 12.39
N PRO A 269 11.12 -21.45 12.02
CA PRO A 269 12.25 -21.27 12.92
C PRO A 269 11.85 -20.47 14.15
N ASP A 270 12.54 -20.75 15.24
CA ASP A 270 12.34 -20.04 16.50
C ASP A 270 12.77 -18.57 16.40
N VAL A 271 12.03 -17.71 17.10
CA VAL A 271 12.38 -16.29 17.21
C VAL A 271 13.52 -16.13 18.21
N GLU A 272 14.61 -15.50 17.78
CA GLU A 272 15.72 -15.15 18.67
C GLU A 272 15.45 -13.85 19.46
N VAL A 273 16.07 -13.73 20.62
CA VAL A 273 16.01 -12.49 21.43
C VAL A 273 16.64 -11.35 20.62
N PRO A 274 15.90 -10.27 20.31
CA PRO A 274 16.36 -9.23 19.38
C PRO A 274 17.39 -8.27 19.98
N PHE A 275 17.37 -8.09 21.31
CA PHE A 275 18.23 -7.19 22.07
C PHE A 275 18.16 -7.57 23.56
N THR A 276 19.21 -7.24 24.31
CA THR A 276 19.33 -7.59 25.74
C THR A 276 19.15 -6.40 26.68
N SER A 277 19.18 -5.18 26.15
CA SER A 277 18.99 -3.93 26.90
C SER A 277 18.02 -3.01 26.17
N GLY A 278 17.26 -2.21 26.91
CA GLY A 278 16.33 -1.24 26.36
C GLY A 278 16.01 -0.11 27.33
N LYS A 279 15.31 0.90 26.83
CA LYS A 279 14.79 2.03 27.60
C LYS A 279 13.68 1.57 28.56
N SER A 280 13.36 2.42 29.53
CA SER A 280 12.14 2.30 30.34
C SER A 280 11.02 3.14 29.71
N PRO A 281 9.76 2.65 29.71
CA PRO A 281 8.63 3.42 29.21
C PRO A 281 8.40 4.65 30.08
N ARG A 282 7.78 5.67 29.49
CA ARG A 282 7.24 6.80 30.26
C ARG A 282 5.97 6.33 30.95
N LEU A 283 5.82 6.67 32.23
CA LEU A 283 4.70 6.18 33.04
C LEU A 283 3.66 7.28 33.28
N ASN A 284 2.39 6.89 33.31
CA ASN A 284 1.24 7.74 33.68
C ASN A 284 1.17 9.07 32.90
N VAL A 285 1.32 9.00 31.58
CA VAL A 285 1.35 10.17 30.71
C VAL A 285 -0.02 10.40 30.08
N THR A 286 -0.50 11.64 30.13
CA THR A 286 -1.68 12.07 29.36
C THR A 286 -1.31 12.39 27.92
N ILE A 287 -1.95 11.70 26.98
CA ILE A 287 -1.81 11.94 25.54
C ILE A 287 -3.11 12.58 25.02
N SER A 288 -2.96 13.68 24.30
CA SER A 288 -4.05 14.37 23.60
C SER A 288 -3.99 14.01 22.13
N VAL A 289 -5.03 13.33 21.62
CA VAL A 289 -5.17 13.02 20.20
C VAL A 289 -6.21 13.96 19.59
N THR A 290 -5.78 14.75 18.61
CA THR A 290 -6.68 15.62 17.83
C THR A 290 -7.10 14.90 16.57
N ASN A 291 -8.36 14.46 16.52
CA ASN A 291 -8.97 13.91 15.31
C ASN A 291 -9.65 15.04 14.53
N VAL A 292 -9.16 15.29 13.32
CA VAL A 292 -9.75 16.25 12.38
C VAL A 292 -10.47 15.49 11.29
N SER A 293 -11.79 15.68 11.18
CA SER A 293 -12.57 15.17 10.06
C SER A 293 -12.63 16.22 8.96
N TYR A 294 -12.38 15.81 7.73
CA TYR A 294 -12.50 16.66 6.55
C TYR A 294 -13.80 16.35 5.83
N GLY A 295 -14.57 17.40 5.52
CA GLY A 295 -15.70 17.36 4.59
C GLY A 295 -15.37 18.14 3.32
N MET A 296 -16.21 17.99 2.30
CA MET A 296 -16.13 18.81 1.10
C MET A 296 -17.20 19.90 1.20
N THR A 297 -16.81 21.16 0.97
CA THR A 297 -17.75 22.27 0.90
C THR A 297 -17.74 22.86 -0.51
N THR A 298 -18.94 23.03 -1.06
CA THR A 298 -19.15 23.72 -2.33
C THR A 298 -18.93 25.21 -2.14
N VAL A 299 -18.00 25.79 -2.89
CA VAL A 299 -17.76 27.23 -2.95
C VAL A 299 -18.09 27.71 -4.35
N THR A 300 -18.85 28.80 -4.44
CA THR A 300 -19.18 29.48 -5.70
C THR A 300 -18.62 30.90 -5.68
N THR A 301 -17.70 31.21 -6.59
CA THR A 301 -17.07 32.53 -6.70
C THR A 301 -17.37 33.19 -8.05
N PRO A 302 -17.48 34.53 -8.12
CA PRO A 302 -17.71 35.25 -9.39
C PRO A 302 -16.45 35.28 -10.27
N THR A 303 -15.27 35.11 -9.68
CA THR A 303 -13.98 35.11 -10.38
C THR A 303 -13.33 33.74 -10.32
N LEU A 304 -12.55 33.40 -11.35
CA LEU A 304 -11.77 32.16 -11.36
C LEU A 304 -10.73 32.20 -10.22
N PRO A 305 -10.70 31.18 -9.34
CA PRO A 305 -9.77 31.16 -8.21
C PRO A 305 -8.30 31.06 -8.67
N SER A 306 -7.42 31.79 -7.98
CA SER A 306 -5.97 31.80 -8.19
C SER A 306 -5.26 31.74 -6.83
N PRO A 307 -4.42 30.72 -6.56
CA PRO A 307 -4.09 29.59 -7.44
C PRO A 307 -5.27 28.63 -7.69
N PRO A 308 -5.29 27.88 -8.80
CA PRO A 308 -6.35 26.91 -9.08
C PRO A 308 -6.44 25.82 -7.99
N PRO A 309 -7.65 25.50 -7.49
CA PRO A 309 -7.87 24.38 -6.58
C PRO A 309 -7.44 23.04 -7.19
N ALA A 310 -7.08 22.07 -6.36
CA ALA A 310 -6.66 20.72 -6.81
C ALA A 310 -7.78 19.87 -7.44
N GLY A 311 -9.03 20.36 -7.46
CA GLY A 311 -10.21 19.64 -7.95
C GLY A 311 -10.84 20.28 -9.20
N PRO A 312 -11.82 19.60 -9.82
CA PRO A 312 -12.52 20.13 -10.98
C PRO A 312 -13.28 21.42 -10.63
N ILE A 313 -13.18 22.41 -11.52
CA ILE A 313 -13.92 23.66 -11.43
C ILE A 313 -15.05 23.61 -12.46
N THR A 314 -16.29 23.77 -12.01
CA THR A 314 -17.45 23.93 -12.88
C THR A 314 -17.68 25.41 -13.15
N THR A 315 -17.57 25.83 -14.41
CA THR A 315 -17.93 27.18 -14.83
C THR A 315 -19.43 27.24 -15.10
N ASN A 316 -20.16 28.08 -14.36
CA ASN A 316 -21.58 28.32 -14.60
C ASN A 316 -21.74 29.49 -15.57
N TYR A 317 -22.48 29.25 -16.64
CA TYR A 317 -22.75 30.24 -17.67
C TYR A 317 -24.12 30.88 -17.48
N GLY A 318 -24.21 32.17 -17.82
CA GLY A 318 -25.47 32.89 -17.95
C GLY A 318 -25.60 33.54 -19.32
N THR A 319 -26.85 33.70 -19.78
CA THR A 319 -27.17 34.35 -21.05
C THR A 319 -27.18 35.87 -20.88
N ILE A 320 -26.41 36.58 -21.69
CA ILE A 320 -26.55 38.03 -21.88
C ILE A 320 -27.21 38.29 -23.23
N THR A 321 -28.11 39.28 -23.28
CA THR A 321 -28.71 39.81 -24.50
C THR A 321 -28.21 41.24 -24.75
N THR A 322 -27.87 41.55 -26.00
CA THR A 322 -27.39 42.87 -26.42
C THR A 322 -27.86 43.18 -27.84
N ASP A 323 -28.06 44.46 -28.14
CA ASP A 323 -28.43 44.93 -29.48
C ASP A 323 -27.18 45.18 -30.36
N THR A 324 -25.97 45.04 -29.80
CA THR A 324 -24.70 45.18 -30.53
C THR A 324 -23.95 43.85 -30.63
N LEU A 325 -23.40 43.54 -31.80
CA LEU A 325 -22.61 42.32 -31.98
C LEU A 325 -21.34 42.40 -31.11
N PRO A 326 -21.09 41.43 -30.22
CA PRO A 326 -19.91 41.46 -29.34
C PRO A 326 -18.60 41.38 -30.14
N SER A 327 -17.60 42.15 -29.73
CA SER A 327 -16.23 42.09 -30.27
C SER A 327 -15.21 42.15 -29.13
N PRO A 328 -14.31 41.15 -29.00
CA PRO A 328 -14.19 39.94 -29.84
C PRO A 328 -15.35 38.96 -29.66
N LEU A 329 -15.54 38.06 -30.63
CA LEU A 329 -16.62 37.05 -30.58
C LEU A 329 -16.39 36.06 -29.41
N PRO A 330 -17.39 35.84 -28.55
CA PRO A 330 -17.29 34.91 -27.42
C PRO A 330 -17.11 33.44 -27.86
N ALA A 331 -16.28 32.71 -27.12
CA ALA A 331 -16.08 31.27 -27.27
C ALA A 331 -17.32 30.52 -26.76
N GLY A 332 -18.20 30.12 -27.67
CA GLY A 332 -19.52 29.55 -27.34
C GLY A 332 -20.59 29.87 -28.38
N GLY A 333 -20.29 30.79 -29.30
CA GLY A 333 -21.21 31.21 -30.36
C GLY A 333 -22.17 32.29 -29.91
N VAL A 334 -22.69 33.04 -30.88
CA VAL A 334 -23.67 34.11 -30.66
C VAL A 334 -24.93 33.74 -31.41
N ILE A 335 -26.04 33.64 -30.70
CA ILE A 335 -27.36 33.45 -31.30
C ILE A 335 -27.87 34.82 -31.72
N THR A 336 -28.11 34.99 -33.02
CA THR A 336 -28.73 36.20 -33.58
C THR A 336 -30.22 35.97 -33.73
N SER A 337 -31.02 36.78 -33.07
CA SER A 337 -32.48 36.77 -33.14
C SER A 337 -32.99 38.09 -33.73
N LEU A 338 -34.19 38.03 -34.32
CA LEU A 338 -34.87 39.20 -34.84
C LEU A 338 -35.97 39.62 -33.87
N VAL A 339 -35.92 40.85 -33.36
CA VAL A 339 -36.89 41.34 -32.36
C VAL A 339 -37.58 42.59 -32.88
N ALA A 340 -38.90 42.64 -32.69
CA ALA A 340 -39.71 43.80 -33.04
C ALA A 340 -39.45 44.97 -32.07
N ARG A 341 -39.15 46.15 -32.62
CA ARG A 341 -38.85 47.39 -31.89
C ARG A 341 -39.68 48.52 -32.45
N THR A 342 -39.84 49.55 -31.63
CA THR A 342 -40.54 50.79 -31.99
C THR A 342 -39.65 52.00 -31.70
N SER A 343 -39.69 53.02 -32.56
CA SER A 343 -38.90 54.25 -32.41
C SER A 343 -39.70 55.47 -32.88
N THR A 344 -39.47 56.60 -32.22
CA THR A 344 -40.01 57.91 -32.62
C THR A 344 -39.18 58.58 -33.72
N GLU A 345 -37.98 58.08 -34.00
CA GLU A 345 -37.10 58.50 -35.09
C GLU A 345 -36.93 57.38 -36.12
N TYR A 346 -36.64 57.72 -37.37
CA TYR A 346 -36.46 56.72 -38.42
C TYR A 346 -35.25 55.82 -38.07
N PRO A 347 -35.44 54.49 -37.98
CA PRO A 347 -34.40 53.60 -37.50
C PRO A 347 -33.25 53.49 -38.49
N THR A 348 -32.01 53.67 -38.02
CA THR A 348 -30.79 53.53 -38.83
C THR A 348 -30.34 52.08 -39.00
N ASN A 349 -30.77 51.19 -38.11
CA ASN A 349 -30.36 49.77 -38.06
C ASN A 349 -31.54 48.80 -38.28
N ALA A 350 -32.57 49.22 -39.02
CA ALA A 350 -33.73 48.38 -39.29
C ALA A 350 -33.40 47.24 -40.26
N VAL A 351 -33.96 46.06 -39.98
CA VAL A 351 -33.85 44.86 -40.80
C VAL A 351 -35.22 44.57 -41.40
N GLY A 352 -35.34 44.74 -42.72
CA GLY A 352 -36.61 44.58 -43.44
C GLY A 352 -37.47 45.85 -43.48
N PRO A 353 -38.75 45.74 -43.89
CA PRO A 353 -39.61 46.90 -44.10
C PRO A 353 -39.94 47.60 -42.78
N VAL A 354 -39.76 48.92 -42.76
CA VAL A 354 -40.19 49.79 -41.66
C VAL A 354 -41.63 50.20 -41.93
N THR A 355 -42.52 49.97 -40.97
CA THR A 355 -43.93 50.36 -41.07
C THR A 355 -44.24 51.53 -40.16
N THR A 356 -45.15 52.40 -40.60
CA THR A 356 -45.69 53.46 -39.75
C THR A 356 -46.68 52.85 -38.77
N ALA A 357 -46.48 53.16 -37.49
CA ALA A 357 -47.30 52.64 -36.41
C ALA A 357 -47.58 53.74 -35.39
N THR A 358 -48.64 53.54 -34.62
CA THR A 358 -48.90 54.32 -33.41
C THR A 358 -48.10 53.68 -32.27
N VAL A 359 -47.21 54.45 -31.64
CA VAL A 359 -46.36 53.95 -30.54
C VAL A 359 -46.74 54.64 -29.25
N VAL A 360 -46.89 53.85 -28.19
CA VAL A 360 -47.12 54.35 -26.84
C VAL A 360 -45.80 54.29 -26.08
N VAL A 361 -45.26 55.44 -25.72
CA VAL A 361 -44.06 55.56 -24.89
C VAL A 361 -44.47 55.92 -23.48
N ALA A 362 -44.06 55.10 -22.50
CA ALA A 362 -44.23 55.42 -21.09
C ALA A 362 -43.06 56.30 -20.62
N THR A 363 -43.35 57.37 -19.89
CA THR A 363 -42.37 58.27 -19.27
C THR A 363 -42.84 58.71 -17.90
N SER A 364 -41.90 58.88 -16.97
CA SER A 364 -42.16 59.44 -15.64
C SER A 364 -42.19 60.98 -15.64
N VAL A 365 -41.79 61.62 -16.74
CA VAL A 365 -41.73 63.08 -16.88
C VAL A 365 -42.42 63.50 -18.17
N LEU A 366 -43.34 64.46 -18.07
CA LEU A 366 -43.99 65.03 -19.25
C LEU A 366 -43.02 66.02 -19.93
N PRO A 367 -42.66 65.82 -21.22
CA PRO A 367 -41.77 66.75 -21.92
C PRO A 367 -42.43 68.13 -22.08
N VAL A 368 -41.68 69.20 -21.82
CA VAL A 368 -42.12 70.58 -22.04
C VAL A 368 -41.05 71.31 -22.88
N PRO A 369 -41.40 71.83 -24.09
CA PRO A 369 -42.70 71.74 -24.77
C PRO A 369 -43.04 70.32 -25.25
N LEU A 370 -44.34 70.03 -25.41
CA LEU A 370 -44.80 68.74 -25.93
C LEU A 370 -44.35 68.57 -27.39
N PRO A 371 -43.76 67.42 -27.77
CA PRO A 371 -43.38 67.16 -29.14
C PRO A 371 -44.62 67.19 -30.06
N PRO A 372 -44.54 67.80 -31.26
CA PRO A 372 -45.68 68.00 -32.15
C PRO A 372 -46.34 66.70 -32.65
N ASN A 373 -45.63 65.57 -32.54
CA ASN A 373 -46.09 64.26 -33.01
C ASN A 373 -46.87 63.47 -31.94
N VAL A 374 -47.01 64.00 -30.72
CA VAL A 374 -47.82 63.38 -29.66
C VAL A 374 -49.30 63.67 -29.93
N VAL A 375 -50.09 62.63 -30.17
CA VAL A 375 -51.53 62.74 -30.46
C VAL A 375 -52.44 62.41 -29.28
N ARG A 376 -51.92 61.71 -28.26
CA ARG A 376 -52.67 61.43 -27.04
C ARG A 376 -51.72 61.32 -25.85
N ILE A 377 -52.10 61.93 -24.73
CA ILE A 377 -51.43 61.77 -23.44
C ILE A 377 -52.41 61.02 -22.54
N THR A 378 -51.99 59.89 -22.01
CA THR A 378 -52.75 59.19 -20.96
C THR A 378 -51.95 59.27 -19.68
N THR A 379 -52.47 59.96 -18.68
CA THR A 379 -51.85 60.04 -17.35
C THR A 379 -52.34 58.87 -16.51
N ASN A 380 -51.42 58.02 -16.09
CA ASN A 380 -51.68 56.90 -15.20
C ASN A 380 -51.06 57.18 -13.83
N ILE A 381 -51.72 56.73 -12.77
CA ILE A 381 -51.11 56.68 -11.44
C ILE A 381 -50.54 55.28 -11.29
N THR A 382 -49.23 55.19 -11.10
CA THR A 382 -48.58 53.89 -10.88
C THR A 382 -48.05 53.85 -9.47
N THR A 383 -48.22 52.69 -8.82
CA THR A 383 -47.62 52.44 -7.52
C THR A 383 -46.21 51.92 -7.74
N VAL A 384 -45.22 52.69 -7.33
CA VAL A 384 -43.80 52.36 -7.45
C VAL A 384 -43.28 51.92 -6.08
N THR A 385 -42.50 50.85 -6.06
CA THR A 385 -41.78 50.40 -4.87
C THR A 385 -40.30 50.60 -5.12
N ASN A 386 -39.63 51.38 -4.27
CA ASN A 386 -38.21 51.67 -4.39
C ASN A 386 -37.49 51.39 -3.06
N VAL A 387 -36.24 50.94 -3.12
CA VAL A 387 -35.45 50.64 -1.91
C VAL A 387 -34.94 51.93 -1.27
N ALA A 388 -34.74 52.99 -2.05
CA ALA A 388 -34.33 54.31 -1.57
C ALA A 388 -35.51 55.30 -1.50
N LEU A 389 -35.40 56.28 -0.60
CA LEU A 389 -36.34 57.40 -0.54
C LEU A 389 -36.26 58.19 -1.86
N PRO A 390 -37.38 58.42 -2.57
CA PRO A 390 -37.36 59.12 -3.85
C PRO A 390 -36.88 60.57 -3.67
N THR A 391 -35.83 60.94 -4.39
CA THR A 391 -35.25 62.28 -4.39
C THR A 391 -36.04 63.19 -5.35
N SER A 392 -36.99 63.95 -4.80
CA SER A 392 -37.79 65.01 -5.44
C SER A 392 -38.79 64.59 -6.54
N GLY A 393 -40.06 64.93 -6.31
CA GLY A 393 -41.20 64.77 -7.23
C GLY A 393 -42.51 65.04 -6.50
N THR A 394 -43.56 65.49 -7.19
CA THR A 394 -44.91 65.60 -6.60
C THR A 394 -45.53 64.22 -6.47
N PHE A 395 -45.50 63.64 -5.28
CA PHE A 395 -46.16 62.37 -4.93
C PHE A 395 -47.33 62.62 -3.96
N PHE A 396 -48.41 61.84 -4.09
CA PHE A 396 -49.65 62.06 -3.34
C PHE A 396 -49.80 61.12 -2.13
N VAL A 397 -49.14 59.95 -2.17
CA VAL A 397 -49.15 58.95 -1.09
C VAL A 397 -47.76 58.33 -0.99
N LEU A 398 -47.15 58.36 0.19
CA LEU A 398 -45.89 57.67 0.54
C LEU A 398 -46.17 56.72 1.71
N LYS A 399 -45.89 55.43 1.51
CA LYS A 399 -45.96 54.38 2.53
C LYS A 399 -44.61 53.69 2.62
N THR A 400 -44.26 53.17 3.79
CA THR A 400 -43.06 52.35 3.97
C THR A 400 -43.46 50.89 4.14
N ASN A 401 -42.84 50.00 3.37
CA ASN A 401 -42.85 48.58 3.68
C ASN A 401 -41.78 48.34 4.75
N THR A 402 -42.11 47.49 5.71
CA THR A 402 -41.26 47.25 6.86
C THR A 402 -41.09 45.76 7.09
N SER A 403 -39.96 45.41 7.69
CA SER A 403 -39.67 44.06 8.12
C SER A 403 -39.09 44.09 9.53
N PRO A 404 -39.42 43.11 10.39
CA PRO A 404 -38.79 42.97 11.69
C PRO A 404 -37.28 42.81 11.54
N ALA A 405 -36.51 43.60 12.29
CA ALA A 405 -35.07 43.50 12.37
C ALA A 405 -34.64 43.43 13.83
N THR A 406 -33.62 42.60 14.11
CA THR A 406 -33.06 42.37 15.44
C THR A 406 -31.55 42.56 15.39
N VAL A 407 -31.00 43.43 16.25
CA VAL A 407 -29.56 43.72 16.30
C VAL A 407 -29.02 43.52 17.72
N PRO A 408 -27.88 42.82 17.90
CA PRO A 408 -27.25 42.65 19.21
C PRO A 408 -26.55 43.93 19.68
N TYR A 409 -26.39 44.07 21.00
CA TYR A 409 -25.63 45.17 21.61
C TYR A 409 -24.18 45.18 21.08
N PRO A 410 -23.67 46.32 20.57
CA PRO A 410 -22.41 46.37 19.81
C PRO A 410 -21.15 46.45 20.68
N ASN A 411 -21.26 46.86 21.96
CA ASN A 411 -20.07 47.09 22.79
C ASN A 411 -19.67 45.85 23.59
N SER A 412 -18.36 45.66 23.76
CA SER A 412 -17.75 44.63 24.60
C SER A 412 -17.01 45.27 25.78
N PRO A 413 -17.14 44.76 27.02
CA PRO A 413 -17.95 43.61 27.42
C PRO A 413 -19.45 43.91 27.42
N MET A 414 -20.26 42.92 27.04
CA MET A 414 -21.71 43.04 27.03
C MET A 414 -22.25 43.14 28.48
N PRO A 415 -23.15 44.08 28.78
CA PRO A 415 -23.76 44.23 30.09
C PRO A 415 -24.49 42.97 30.54
N ASP A 416 -24.54 42.76 31.86
CA ASP A 416 -25.30 41.66 32.45
C ASP A 416 -26.82 41.88 32.31
N LYS A 417 -27.61 40.85 32.63
CA LYS A 417 -29.09 40.89 32.50
C LYS A 417 -29.74 41.97 33.37
N ASN A 418 -29.13 42.30 34.52
CA ASN A 418 -29.71 43.14 35.56
C ASN A 418 -29.19 44.59 35.47
N SER A 419 -28.14 44.83 34.70
CA SER A 419 -27.63 46.16 34.38
C SER A 419 -28.36 46.77 33.18
N ASP A 420 -28.85 48.00 33.34
CA ASP A 420 -29.28 48.82 32.19
C ASP A 420 -28.08 49.02 31.25
N PRO A 421 -28.16 48.64 29.95
CA PRO A 421 -27.04 48.81 29.02
C PRO A 421 -26.73 50.28 28.69
N GLY A 422 -27.49 51.23 29.25
CA GLY A 422 -27.35 52.67 29.06
C GLY A 422 -28.03 53.17 27.77
N PRO A 423 -27.90 54.45 27.42
CA PRO A 423 -28.35 54.95 26.12
C PRO A 423 -27.40 54.45 25.03
N TRP A 424 -27.82 53.44 24.24
CA TRP A 424 -27.14 53.08 22.99
C TRP A 424 -27.86 53.65 21.78
N GLU A 425 -27.09 54.04 20.77
CA GLU A 425 -27.60 54.77 19.61
C GLU A 425 -28.68 53.92 18.90
N PRO A 426 -29.91 54.44 18.73
CA PRO A 426 -30.91 53.74 17.93
C PRO A 426 -30.44 53.68 16.46
N PRO A 427 -31.04 52.80 15.64
CA PRO A 427 -30.83 52.83 14.20
C PRO A 427 -30.99 54.25 13.66
N HIS A 428 -30.19 54.63 12.66
CA HIS A 428 -30.18 56.01 12.15
C HIS A 428 -31.60 56.51 11.85
N PRO A 429 -31.98 57.72 12.29
CA PRO A 429 -33.29 58.30 11.99
C PRO A 429 -33.59 58.24 10.48
N GLY A 430 -34.76 57.71 10.12
CA GLY A 430 -35.15 57.49 8.72
C GLY A 430 -34.88 56.09 8.16
N THR A 431 -34.36 55.15 8.95
CA THR A 431 -34.13 53.75 8.54
C THR A 431 -35.17 52.75 9.09
N TYR A 432 -36.05 53.20 9.99
CA TYR A 432 -37.08 52.37 10.65
C TYR A 432 -38.35 53.19 10.92
N VAL A 433 -39.45 52.52 11.27
CA VAL A 433 -40.69 53.15 11.77
C VAL A 433 -41.13 52.54 13.09
N GLY A 434 -41.91 53.29 13.87
CA GLY A 434 -42.41 52.84 15.18
C GLY A 434 -41.35 52.96 16.28
N GLU A 435 -41.64 52.34 17.42
CA GLU A 435 -40.77 52.37 18.59
C GLU A 435 -39.71 51.27 18.52
N VAL A 436 -38.50 51.58 19.02
CA VAL A 436 -37.42 50.60 19.16
C VAL A 436 -37.59 49.91 20.51
N THR A 437 -37.81 48.60 20.50
CA THR A 437 -37.96 47.81 21.73
C THR A 437 -36.62 47.19 22.13
N ARG A 438 -36.27 47.28 23.41
CA ARG A 438 -35.03 46.76 23.97
C ARG A 438 -35.33 45.60 24.92
N TYR A 439 -34.62 44.48 24.77
CA TYR A 439 -34.84 43.31 25.64
C TYR A 439 -33.58 42.47 25.81
N TYR A 440 -33.58 41.66 26.87
CA TYR A 440 -32.54 40.68 27.14
C TYR A 440 -32.96 39.28 26.67
N LYS A 441 -32.16 38.68 25.78
CA LYS A 441 -32.34 37.32 25.28
C LYS A 441 -31.47 36.35 26.08
N ASN A 442 -32.10 35.43 26.81
CA ASN A 442 -31.42 34.42 27.63
C ASN A 442 -31.20 33.08 26.90
N SER A 443 -30.93 33.14 25.59
CA SER A 443 -30.72 31.97 24.72
C SER A 443 -29.57 32.26 23.76
N ASN A 444 -28.74 31.26 23.43
CA ASN A 444 -27.50 31.46 22.68
C ASN A 444 -27.73 32.06 21.27
N PRO A 445 -27.06 33.16 20.86
CA PRO A 445 -26.14 33.99 21.65
C PRO A 445 -26.88 34.81 22.72
N LYS A 446 -26.42 34.70 23.97
CA LYS A 446 -27.02 35.35 25.14
C LYS A 446 -26.66 36.83 25.16
N GLY A 447 -27.64 37.71 25.37
CA GLY A 447 -27.34 39.14 25.40
C GLY A 447 -28.52 40.11 25.29
N TRP A 448 -28.20 41.40 25.33
CA TRP A 448 -29.11 42.51 25.02
C TRP A 448 -29.29 42.70 23.50
N TYR A 449 -30.54 42.92 23.10
CA TYR A 449 -30.95 43.10 21.70
C TYR A 449 -31.90 44.29 21.55
N GLN A 450 -31.92 44.86 20.35
CA GLN A 450 -32.95 45.79 19.89
C GLN A 450 -33.76 45.16 18.77
N ASP A 451 -35.08 45.22 18.91
CA ASP A 451 -36.03 44.93 17.84
C ASP A 451 -36.65 46.23 17.33
N TYR A 452 -36.77 46.34 16.02
CA TYR A 452 -37.39 47.47 15.34
C TYR A 452 -37.96 47.06 13.97
N GLN A 453 -38.85 47.89 13.43
CA GLN A 453 -39.40 47.69 12.08
C GLN A 453 -38.54 48.45 11.07
N ALA A 454 -37.55 47.77 10.49
CA ALA A 454 -36.67 48.34 9.48
C ALA A 454 -37.45 48.66 8.19
N ILE A 455 -37.21 49.84 7.60
CA ILE A 455 -37.80 50.21 6.31
C ILE A 455 -37.09 49.42 5.22
N SER A 456 -37.83 48.54 4.54
CA SER A 456 -37.30 47.71 3.45
C SER A 456 -37.49 48.36 2.08
N SER A 457 -38.54 49.18 1.93
CA SER A 457 -38.81 49.95 0.71
C SER A 457 -39.83 51.05 0.97
N TYR A 458 -39.86 52.02 0.06
CA TYR A 458 -40.84 53.09 -0.02
C TYR A 458 -41.80 52.78 -1.17
N VAL A 459 -43.09 52.72 -0.85
CA VAL A 459 -44.18 52.58 -1.80
C VAL A 459 -44.81 53.94 -1.99
N TYR A 460 -44.74 54.49 -3.19
CA TYR A 460 -45.37 55.76 -3.49
C TYR A 460 -46.14 55.72 -4.80
N GLN A 461 -47.15 56.58 -4.90
CA GLN A 461 -47.88 56.79 -6.14
C GLN A 461 -47.25 57.95 -6.89
N SER A 462 -46.79 57.69 -8.12
CA SER A 462 -46.29 58.70 -9.04
C SER A 462 -47.11 58.74 -10.32
N PHE A 463 -47.11 59.90 -10.97
CA PHE A 463 -47.60 59.98 -12.33
C PHE A 463 -46.65 59.25 -13.28
N ASN A 464 -47.22 58.43 -14.14
CA ASN A 464 -46.59 57.95 -15.36
C ASN A 464 -47.45 58.41 -16.53
N TYR A 465 -46.82 59.01 -17.52
CA TYR A 465 -47.47 59.47 -18.72
C TYR A 465 -47.23 58.46 -19.83
N SER A 466 -48.29 58.07 -20.51
CA SER A 466 -48.22 57.30 -21.74
C SER A 466 -48.49 58.25 -22.91
N LEU A 467 -47.41 58.64 -23.58
CA LEU A 467 -47.41 59.50 -24.75
C LEU A 467 -47.64 58.62 -25.98
N THR A 468 -48.76 58.84 -26.67
CA THR A 468 -49.05 58.18 -27.94
C THR A 468 -48.56 59.07 -29.07
N TYR A 469 -47.57 58.59 -29.81
CA TYR A 469 -47.02 59.28 -30.96
C TYR A 469 -47.70 58.80 -32.25
N ASN A 470 -48.07 59.73 -33.11
CA ASN A 470 -48.52 59.45 -34.46
C ASN A 470 -47.35 59.64 -35.43
N GLY A 471 -47.17 58.70 -36.36
CA GLY A 471 -46.01 58.71 -37.27
C GLY A 471 -44.73 58.12 -36.67
N ALA A 472 -44.82 57.22 -35.69
CA ALA A 472 -43.68 56.46 -35.20
C ALA A 472 -43.41 55.23 -36.10
N TYR A 473 -42.24 54.64 -35.96
CA TYR A 473 -41.76 53.55 -36.82
C TYR A 473 -41.68 52.24 -36.05
N SER A 474 -42.28 51.18 -36.59
CA SER A 474 -42.10 49.80 -36.14
C SER A 474 -41.14 49.09 -37.10
N TYR A 475 -40.16 48.40 -36.56
CA TYR A 475 -39.14 47.72 -37.33
C TYR A 475 -38.60 46.51 -36.58
N ASN A 476 -37.97 45.61 -37.32
CA ASN A 476 -37.23 44.50 -36.74
C ASN A 476 -35.76 44.89 -36.60
N ALA A 477 -35.13 44.53 -35.48
CA ALA A 477 -33.71 44.74 -35.23
C ALA A 477 -33.03 43.43 -34.85
N TYR A 478 -31.73 43.34 -35.10
CA TYR A 478 -30.93 42.23 -34.59
C TYR A 478 -30.75 42.36 -33.08
N GLN A 479 -30.92 41.24 -32.38
CA GLN A 479 -30.54 41.07 -31.00
C GLN A 479 -29.66 39.84 -30.88
N TYR A 480 -28.54 40.00 -30.19
CA TYR A 480 -27.54 38.97 -30.02
C TYR A 480 -27.62 38.43 -28.60
N SER A 481 -27.58 37.11 -28.45
CA SER A 481 -27.51 36.45 -27.16
C SER A 481 -26.34 35.46 -27.12
N TYR A 482 -25.61 35.45 -26.02
CA TYR A 482 -24.44 34.60 -25.85
C TYR A 482 -24.22 34.24 -24.39
N GLN A 483 -23.55 33.12 -24.16
CA GLN A 483 -23.21 32.62 -22.84
C GLN A 483 -21.92 33.25 -22.34
N VAL A 484 -21.93 33.78 -21.12
CA VAL A 484 -20.72 34.24 -20.43
C VAL A 484 -20.57 33.54 -19.08
N PRO A 485 -19.34 33.26 -18.62
CA PRO A 485 -19.10 32.81 -17.25
C PRO A 485 -19.65 33.81 -16.23
N GLN A 486 -20.51 33.36 -15.33
CA GLN A 486 -21.08 34.17 -14.25
C GLN A 486 -20.48 33.80 -12.90
N SER A 487 -20.16 32.52 -12.72
CA SER A 487 -19.52 32.04 -11.50
C SER A 487 -18.76 30.74 -11.76
N TYR A 488 -17.89 30.40 -10.82
CA TYR A 488 -17.10 29.18 -10.80
C TYR A 488 -17.41 28.44 -9.50
N THR A 489 -17.87 27.21 -9.62
CA THR A 489 -18.17 26.35 -8.48
C THR A 489 -17.13 25.25 -8.37
N TYR A 490 -16.55 25.10 -7.18
CA TYR A 490 -15.55 24.07 -6.88
C TYR A 490 -15.70 23.59 -5.45
N GLN A 491 -15.19 22.38 -5.17
CA GLN A 491 -15.17 21.83 -3.82
C GLN A 491 -13.83 22.13 -3.16
N ILE A 492 -13.87 22.59 -1.91
CA ILE A 492 -12.68 22.66 -1.05
C ILE A 492 -12.83 21.72 0.14
N PRO A 493 -11.74 21.07 0.58
CA PRO A 493 -11.73 20.33 1.83
C PRO A 493 -11.81 21.32 3.00
N THR A 494 -12.82 21.18 3.85
CA THR A 494 -12.99 21.95 5.09
C THR A 494 -12.99 21.02 6.28
N SER A 495 -12.41 21.44 7.40
CA SER A 495 -12.49 20.67 8.66
C SER A 495 -13.90 20.81 9.23
N THR A 496 -14.64 19.71 9.30
CA THR A 496 -16.03 19.71 9.80
C THR A 496 -16.09 19.56 11.30
N ASN A 497 -15.30 18.63 11.84
CA ASN A 497 -15.23 18.37 13.28
C ASN A 497 -13.77 18.26 13.73
N VAL A 498 -13.44 18.92 14.83
CA VAL A 498 -12.18 18.75 15.54
C VAL A 498 -12.52 18.18 16.91
N THR A 499 -12.22 16.90 17.12
CA THR A 499 -12.41 16.24 18.41
C THR A 499 -11.05 16.03 19.06
N ILE A 500 -10.88 16.54 20.28
CA ILE A 500 -9.67 16.32 21.08
C ILE A 500 -10.02 15.29 22.16
N THR A 501 -9.46 14.10 22.04
CA THR A 501 -9.59 13.06 23.06
C THR A 501 -8.33 13.08 23.92
N THR A 502 -8.51 13.27 25.24
CA THR A 502 -7.42 13.23 26.22
C THR A 502 -7.53 11.95 27.03
N THR A 503 -6.50 11.11 26.98
CA THR A 503 -6.46 9.84 27.71
C THR A 503 -5.12 9.72 28.43
N THR A 504 -5.16 9.36 29.71
CA THR A 504 -3.95 8.99 30.47
C THR A 504 -3.63 7.53 30.26
N TYR A 505 -2.40 7.25 29.86
CA TYR A 505 -1.88 5.89 29.65
C TYR A 505 -0.85 5.55 30.73
N ASP A 506 -0.93 4.32 31.25
CA ASP A 506 -0.03 3.81 32.28
C ASP A 506 1.40 3.69 31.75
N MET A 507 1.57 3.28 30.49
CA MET A 507 2.85 3.22 29.80
C MET A 507 2.79 3.87 28.42
N VAL A 508 3.77 4.71 28.12
CA VAL A 508 3.96 5.34 26.81
C VAL A 508 5.35 5.04 26.28
N PHE A 509 5.38 4.55 25.04
CA PHE A 509 6.62 4.20 24.34
C PHE A 509 6.87 5.21 23.20
N ASP A 510 8.00 5.90 23.29
CA ASP A 510 8.60 6.67 22.19
C ASP A 510 9.50 5.75 21.34
N SER A 511 9.98 6.18 20.18
CA SER A 511 10.80 5.32 19.31
C SER A 511 12.02 4.71 20.01
N GLY A 512 12.23 3.41 19.79
CA GLY A 512 13.39 2.65 20.29
C GLY A 512 13.06 1.28 20.87
N ASP A 513 14.07 0.69 21.51
CA ASP A 513 14.00 -0.64 22.11
C ASP A 513 13.73 -0.55 23.60
N TYR A 514 12.85 -1.41 24.11
CA TYR A 514 12.43 -1.44 25.51
C TYR A 514 12.46 -2.85 26.07
N VAL A 515 12.84 -2.98 27.34
CA VAL A 515 12.75 -4.24 28.08
C VAL A 515 11.84 -4.00 29.27
N VAL A 516 10.76 -4.79 29.37
CA VAL A 516 9.79 -4.69 30.46
C VAL A 516 9.55 -6.05 31.09
N ALA A 517 9.37 -6.08 32.41
CA ALA A 517 9.05 -7.31 33.11
C ALA A 517 7.66 -7.81 32.71
N ASN A 518 6.66 -6.94 32.79
CA ASN A 518 5.27 -7.22 32.46
C ASN A 518 4.71 -6.10 31.57
N LEU A 519 3.79 -6.45 30.68
CA LEU A 519 3.01 -5.49 29.90
C LEU A 519 1.53 -5.64 30.26
N SER A 520 0.94 -4.60 30.84
CA SER A 520 -0.45 -4.59 31.32
C SER A 520 -0.96 -3.14 31.41
N GLY A 521 -2.21 -2.95 31.83
CA GLY A 521 -2.82 -1.63 31.94
C GLY A 521 -3.10 -0.99 30.58
N SER A 522 -2.95 0.32 30.46
CA SER A 522 -3.16 1.10 29.25
C SER A 522 -1.83 1.53 28.63
N VAL A 523 -1.60 1.14 27.37
CA VAL A 523 -0.33 1.39 26.65
C VAL A 523 -0.57 2.27 25.44
N TYR A 524 0.26 3.30 25.25
CA TYR A 524 0.29 4.10 24.02
C TYR A 524 1.66 4.03 23.32
N VAL A 525 1.65 3.85 22.01
CA VAL A 525 2.85 3.79 21.17
C VAL A 525 2.88 5.00 20.24
N VAL A 526 3.88 5.87 20.43
CA VAL A 526 4.01 7.13 19.70
C VAL A 526 4.76 6.95 18.38
N GLY A 527 5.86 6.19 18.40
CA GLY A 527 6.77 6.01 17.27
C GLY A 527 7.05 4.55 16.96
N ASP A 528 8.23 4.25 16.43
CA ASP A 528 8.64 2.89 16.06
C ASP A 528 9.29 2.17 17.25
N VAL A 529 8.59 1.17 17.77
CA VAL A 529 8.92 0.53 19.06
C VAL A 529 9.15 -0.96 18.88
N ARG A 530 10.22 -1.45 19.50
CA ARG A 530 10.41 -2.88 19.75
C ARG A 530 10.47 -3.10 21.26
N VAL A 531 9.66 -4.00 21.78
CA VAL A 531 9.60 -4.29 23.22
C VAL A 531 9.82 -5.77 23.49
N LEU A 532 10.76 -6.07 24.39
CA LEU A 532 10.97 -7.40 24.94
C LEU A 532 10.21 -7.49 26.27
N VAL A 533 9.24 -8.40 26.34
CA VAL A 533 8.46 -8.66 27.56
C VAL A 533 8.97 -9.94 28.22
N GLN A 534 9.48 -9.82 29.44
CA GLN A 534 10.22 -10.91 30.08
C GLN A 534 9.31 -11.97 30.72
N ASN A 535 8.22 -11.57 31.38
CA ASN A 535 7.43 -12.47 32.22
C ASN A 535 6.02 -12.72 31.67
N SER A 536 5.20 -11.68 31.52
CA SER A 536 3.82 -11.86 31.05
C SER A 536 3.24 -10.61 30.39
N ILE A 537 2.30 -10.85 29.48
CA ILE A 537 1.35 -9.85 29.00
C ILE A 537 -0.01 -10.21 29.58
N ASP A 538 -0.65 -9.28 30.28
CA ASP A 538 -1.99 -9.48 30.82
C ASP A 538 -2.80 -8.18 30.75
N PHE A 539 -3.51 -8.02 29.62
CA PHE A 539 -4.48 -6.94 29.45
C PHE A 539 -5.87 -7.44 29.81
N THR A 540 -6.53 -6.76 30.75
CA THR A 540 -7.89 -7.08 31.19
C THR A 540 -8.68 -5.79 31.44
N GLY A 541 -10.01 -5.90 31.54
CA GLY A 541 -10.89 -4.76 31.84
C GLY A 541 -10.76 -3.64 30.80
N LYS A 542 -10.33 -2.45 31.23
CA LYS A 542 -10.08 -1.29 30.35
C LYS A 542 -8.66 -1.21 29.80
N GLY A 543 -7.79 -2.15 30.16
CA GLY A 543 -6.42 -2.22 29.66
C GLY A 543 -6.37 -2.62 28.19
N GLY A 544 -5.33 -2.18 27.50
CA GLY A 544 -5.10 -2.45 26.08
C GLY A 544 -3.94 -1.65 25.53
N ILE A 545 -3.62 -1.88 24.26
CA ILE A 545 -2.56 -1.20 23.52
C ILE A 545 -3.20 -0.29 22.48
N THR A 546 -2.75 0.96 22.41
CA THR A 546 -3.11 1.90 21.34
C THR A 546 -1.84 2.29 20.58
N ILE A 547 -1.78 1.96 19.30
CA ILE A 547 -0.72 2.40 18.40
C ILE A 547 -1.18 3.68 17.74
N GLY A 548 -0.41 4.76 17.90
CA GLY A 548 -0.72 6.04 17.30
C GLY A 548 -0.72 5.98 15.75
N PRO A 549 -1.29 6.98 15.06
CA PRO A 549 -1.41 6.97 13.59
C PRO A 549 -0.09 6.83 12.82
N LYS A 550 1.05 7.14 13.46
CA LYS A 550 2.40 7.00 12.91
C LYS A 550 3.28 6.03 13.70
N GLY A 551 2.71 5.35 14.70
CA GLY A 551 3.44 4.41 15.52
C GLY A 551 3.54 3.05 14.87
N SER A 552 4.54 2.27 15.28
CA SER A 552 4.62 0.83 15.03
C SER A 552 5.12 0.11 16.28
N LEU A 553 4.65 -1.11 16.52
CA LEU A 553 4.97 -1.89 17.70
C LEU A 553 5.32 -3.33 17.32
N LYS A 554 6.51 -3.76 17.69
CA LYS A 554 6.94 -5.17 17.65
C LYS A 554 7.15 -5.68 19.07
N ILE A 555 6.36 -6.67 19.47
CA ILE A 555 6.48 -7.32 20.77
C ILE A 555 7.28 -8.61 20.60
N TYR A 556 8.28 -8.79 21.45
CA TYR A 556 9.02 -10.03 21.60
C TYR A 556 8.69 -10.61 22.97
N MET A 557 7.96 -11.73 22.99
CA MET A 557 7.45 -12.33 24.22
C MET A 557 8.38 -13.44 24.69
N ALA A 558 9.19 -13.17 25.70
CA ALA A 558 10.06 -14.17 26.35
C ALA A 558 9.34 -14.94 27.47
N GLY A 559 8.27 -14.38 28.03
CA GLY A 559 7.47 -15.04 29.05
C GLY A 559 6.56 -16.15 28.49
N THR A 560 6.13 -17.05 29.38
CA THR A 560 5.38 -18.26 29.00
C THR A 560 3.97 -17.97 28.50
N SER A 561 3.33 -16.90 29.01
CA SER A 561 1.94 -16.57 28.67
C SER A 561 1.77 -15.12 28.24
N ALA A 562 1.02 -14.92 27.16
CA ALA A 562 0.51 -13.62 26.75
C ALA A 562 -1.01 -13.65 26.61
N LYS A 563 -1.68 -12.76 27.31
CA LYS A 563 -3.12 -12.54 27.24
C LYS A 563 -3.40 -11.09 26.89
N ILE A 564 -3.94 -10.89 25.70
CA ILE A 564 -4.40 -9.60 25.21
C ILE A 564 -5.93 -9.63 25.26
N ALA A 565 -6.50 -9.11 26.36
CA ALA A 565 -7.93 -8.90 26.48
C ALA A 565 -8.27 -7.43 26.77
N GLY A 566 -9.47 -7.18 27.31
CA GLY A 566 -9.95 -5.82 27.58
C GLY A 566 -10.23 -5.06 26.28
N GLN A 567 -9.53 -3.94 26.07
CA GLN A 567 -9.64 -3.11 24.87
C GLN A 567 -8.81 -3.64 23.68
N GLY A 568 -8.02 -4.70 23.89
CA GLY A 568 -7.25 -5.34 22.82
C GLY A 568 -6.10 -4.47 22.28
N VAL A 569 -5.85 -4.56 20.96
CA VAL A 569 -4.85 -3.74 20.25
C VAL A 569 -5.55 -2.82 19.26
N LEU A 570 -5.66 -1.54 19.62
CA LEU A 570 -6.16 -0.50 18.73
C LEU A 570 -5.03 0.05 17.87
N ASN A 571 -4.95 -0.41 16.63
CA ASN A 571 -3.94 0.02 15.68
C ASN A 571 -4.45 1.20 14.81
N LEU A 572 -4.23 2.45 15.25
CA LEU A 572 -4.69 3.64 14.52
C LEU A 572 -3.87 3.93 13.25
N ASN A 573 -2.67 3.35 13.13
CA ASN A 573 -1.91 3.35 11.88
C ASN A 573 -2.70 2.61 10.79
N GLY A 574 -3.42 1.55 11.17
CA GLY A 574 -4.38 0.86 10.30
C GLY A 574 -3.77 -0.14 9.32
N SER A 575 -2.43 -0.29 9.31
CA SER A 575 -1.72 -1.32 8.55
C SER A 575 -1.38 -2.52 9.42
N ALA A 576 -1.52 -3.73 8.88
CA ALA A 576 -1.08 -4.97 9.53
C ALA A 576 0.45 -5.01 9.75
N HIS A 577 1.24 -4.25 8.99
CA HIS A 577 2.69 -4.12 9.18
C HIS A 577 3.07 -3.36 10.46
N ALA A 578 2.17 -2.52 10.99
CA ALA A 578 2.46 -1.64 12.12
C ALA A 578 2.42 -2.38 13.47
N PHE A 579 1.81 -3.56 13.55
CA PHE A 579 1.83 -4.40 14.76
C PHE A 579 2.36 -5.80 14.45
N GLY A 580 3.37 -6.24 15.20
CA GLY A 580 3.90 -7.59 15.13
C GLY A 580 4.10 -8.19 16.51
N TYR A 581 3.54 -9.37 16.73
CA TYR A 581 3.78 -10.17 17.92
C TYR A 581 4.71 -11.34 17.57
N TYR A 582 5.82 -11.46 18.29
CA TYR A 582 6.82 -12.49 18.11
C TYR A 582 6.96 -13.29 19.41
N GLY A 583 6.49 -14.53 19.42
CA GLY A 583 6.67 -15.45 20.55
C GLY A 583 8.05 -16.12 20.48
N LEU A 584 8.86 -15.94 21.52
CA LEU A 584 10.13 -16.65 21.67
C LEU A 584 9.88 -18.12 22.04
N PRO A 585 10.89 -19.01 22.00
CA PRO A 585 10.74 -20.43 22.31
C PRO A 585 10.03 -20.75 23.63
N SER A 586 10.20 -19.90 24.63
CA SER A 586 9.56 -20.02 25.94
C SER A 586 8.09 -19.63 25.98
N ASN A 587 7.57 -18.92 24.97
CA ASN A 587 6.16 -18.54 24.90
C ASN A 587 5.31 -19.71 24.41
N THR A 588 4.51 -20.27 25.32
CA THR A 588 3.69 -21.46 25.07
C THR A 588 2.19 -21.16 24.98
N SER A 589 1.76 -19.95 25.36
CA SER A 589 0.36 -19.56 25.25
C SER A 589 0.19 -18.12 24.78
N LEU A 590 -0.68 -17.94 23.79
CA LEU A 590 -1.16 -16.65 23.32
C LEU A 590 -2.68 -16.66 23.29
N THR A 591 -3.30 -15.77 24.05
CA THR A 591 -4.75 -15.61 24.07
C THR A 591 -5.10 -14.19 23.65
N ILE A 592 -5.94 -14.06 22.62
CA ILE A 592 -6.55 -12.79 22.23
C ILE A 592 -8.04 -12.92 22.47
N GLN A 593 -8.57 -12.07 23.35
CA GLN A 593 -9.97 -12.09 23.74
C GLN A 593 -10.58 -10.70 23.79
N GLY A 594 -11.88 -10.60 23.53
CA GLY A 594 -12.62 -9.34 23.59
C GLY A 594 -13.32 -9.01 22.27
N ASN A 595 -13.99 -7.87 22.24
CA ASN A 595 -14.84 -7.46 21.11
C ASN A 595 -14.15 -6.41 20.21
N GLY A 596 -12.84 -6.19 20.37
CA GLY A 596 -12.10 -5.20 19.60
C GLY A 596 -11.50 -5.78 18.33
N SER A 597 -11.49 -4.99 17.25
CA SER A 597 -10.81 -5.33 16.00
C SER A 597 -9.30 -5.41 16.21
N PHE A 598 -8.70 -6.53 15.82
CA PHE A 598 -7.24 -6.71 15.81
C PHE A 598 -6.68 -6.47 14.41
N ILE A 599 -5.64 -5.63 14.28
CA ILE A 599 -4.92 -5.41 13.01
C ILE A 599 -3.43 -5.60 13.24
N GLY A 600 -2.87 -6.69 12.72
CA GLY A 600 -1.45 -6.98 12.87
C GLY A 600 -1.03 -8.40 12.52
N THR A 601 0.21 -8.73 12.85
CA THR A 601 0.82 -10.03 12.56
C THR A 601 1.22 -10.77 13.83
N ILE A 602 1.10 -12.10 13.81
CA ILE A 602 1.44 -12.98 14.94
C ILE A 602 2.36 -14.09 14.45
N TYR A 603 3.58 -14.14 14.98
CA TYR A 603 4.52 -15.23 14.75
C TYR A 603 4.95 -15.83 16.09
N ALA A 604 4.30 -16.91 16.50
CA ALA A 604 4.55 -17.57 17.79
C ALA A 604 4.54 -19.09 17.60
N PRO A 605 5.56 -19.67 16.94
CA PRO A 605 5.55 -21.07 16.50
C PRO A 605 5.51 -22.10 17.65
N ASN A 606 5.66 -21.68 18.90
CA ASN A 606 5.61 -22.57 20.06
C ASN A 606 4.42 -22.28 20.99
N ALA A 607 3.57 -21.31 20.65
CA ALA A 607 2.44 -20.91 21.46
C ALA A 607 1.11 -21.48 20.95
N ASP A 608 0.31 -22.02 21.86
CA ASP A 608 -1.10 -22.33 21.60
C ASP A 608 -1.89 -21.03 21.49
N PHE A 609 -2.45 -20.80 20.30
CA PHE A 609 -3.17 -19.59 19.98
C PHE A 609 -4.67 -19.77 20.19
N LYS A 610 -5.20 -19.01 21.15
CA LYS A 610 -6.61 -19.02 21.52
C LYS A 610 -7.24 -17.69 21.14
N LEU A 611 -8.20 -17.75 20.23
CA LEU A 611 -9.04 -16.64 19.83
C LEU A 611 -10.44 -16.85 20.40
N GLY A 612 -10.91 -15.90 21.21
CA GLY A 612 -12.22 -15.99 21.86
C GLY A 612 -12.96 -14.65 21.93
N GLY A 613 -14.24 -14.62 21.56
CA GLY A 613 -15.00 -13.38 21.40
C GLY A 613 -16.42 -13.62 20.89
N GLY A 614 -17.34 -12.70 21.19
CA GLY A 614 -18.78 -12.87 20.91
C GLY A 614 -19.43 -11.67 20.23
N GLY A 615 -18.64 -10.81 19.59
CA GLY A 615 -19.13 -9.64 18.86
C GLY A 615 -19.72 -10.00 17.50
N ASN A 616 -20.65 -9.17 17.01
CA ASN A 616 -21.21 -9.26 15.66
C ASN A 616 -20.48 -8.33 14.68
N GLU A 617 -19.30 -7.84 15.03
CA GLU A 617 -18.54 -6.98 14.13
C GLU A 617 -17.99 -7.78 12.95
N THR A 618 -17.77 -7.06 11.85
CA THR A 618 -17.33 -7.65 10.59
C THR A 618 -15.82 -7.67 10.44
N GLN A 619 -15.07 -7.19 11.43
CA GLN A 619 -13.62 -6.99 11.39
C GLN A 619 -13.00 -7.45 12.71
N ASP A 620 -12.94 -8.76 12.93
CA ASP A 620 -12.47 -9.29 14.21
C ASP A 620 -10.94 -9.48 14.21
N PHE A 621 -10.37 -10.00 13.11
CA PHE A 621 -8.93 -10.15 12.94
C PHE A 621 -8.49 -9.80 11.52
N ILE A 622 -7.56 -8.84 11.38
CA ILE A 622 -6.96 -8.43 10.12
C ILE A 622 -5.45 -8.68 10.19
N GLY A 623 -4.92 -9.44 9.24
CA GLY A 623 -3.50 -9.71 9.08
C GLY A 623 -3.21 -11.20 8.96
N ALA A 624 -2.15 -11.68 9.61
CA ALA A 624 -1.71 -13.07 9.47
C ALA A 624 -1.18 -13.67 10.78
N SER A 625 -1.31 -14.98 10.92
CA SER A 625 -0.85 -15.72 12.11
C SER A 625 -0.12 -17.01 11.75
N VAL A 626 0.97 -17.27 12.46
CA VAL A 626 1.75 -18.52 12.46
C VAL A 626 1.97 -18.95 13.90
N THR A 627 1.39 -20.08 14.30
CA THR A 627 1.32 -20.48 15.72
C THR A 627 1.53 -21.99 15.91
N ALA A 628 1.67 -22.46 17.15
CA ALA A 628 1.81 -23.90 17.39
C ALA A 628 0.50 -24.63 17.11
N THR A 629 -0.59 -24.16 17.70
CA THR A 629 -1.95 -24.66 17.47
C THR A 629 -2.91 -23.48 17.41
N VAL A 630 -4.06 -23.67 16.76
CA VAL A 630 -5.13 -22.67 16.73
C VAL A 630 -6.41 -23.23 17.30
N PHE A 631 -6.97 -22.53 18.29
CA PHE A 631 -8.29 -22.79 18.85
C PHE A 631 -9.14 -21.52 18.74
N MET A 632 -10.18 -21.59 17.93
CA MET A 632 -11.19 -20.53 17.82
C MET A 632 -12.49 -20.96 18.50
N ASN A 633 -12.92 -20.19 19.49
CA ASN A 633 -14.18 -20.37 20.18
C ASN A 633 -14.94 -19.04 20.22
N GLY A 634 -15.97 -18.91 19.38
CA GLY A 634 -16.75 -17.68 19.26
C GLY A 634 -17.11 -17.32 17.82
N HIS A 635 -17.63 -16.11 17.62
CA HIS A 635 -17.85 -15.52 16.29
C HIS A 635 -16.60 -14.74 15.89
N PHE A 636 -15.94 -15.18 14.82
CA PHE A 636 -14.69 -14.58 14.36
C PHE A 636 -14.60 -14.53 12.83
N ASN A 637 -14.33 -13.35 12.32
CA ASN A 637 -13.98 -13.11 10.93
C ASN A 637 -12.47 -12.81 10.82
N PHE A 638 -11.78 -13.66 10.07
CA PHE A 638 -10.37 -13.54 9.78
C PHE A 638 -10.17 -12.97 8.37
N HIS A 639 -9.39 -11.90 8.26
CA HIS A 639 -9.13 -11.21 7.00
C HIS A 639 -7.63 -11.15 6.75
N TYR A 640 -7.16 -11.94 5.79
CA TYR A 640 -5.77 -11.94 5.40
C TYR A 640 -5.42 -10.70 4.56
N ASP A 641 -4.40 -9.95 4.98
CA ASP A 641 -3.83 -8.85 4.20
C ASP A 641 -2.74 -9.38 3.26
N GLU A 642 -3.04 -9.44 1.96
CA GLU A 642 -2.18 -10.02 0.93
C GLU A 642 -0.86 -9.25 0.74
N ASP A 643 -0.79 -7.97 1.16
CA ASP A 643 0.47 -7.22 1.12
C ASP A 643 1.53 -7.83 2.04
N LEU A 644 1.11 -8.59 3.08
CA LEU A 644 2.02 -9.30 3.98
C LEU A 644 2.85 -10.38 3.28
N ALA A 645 2.32 -11.06 2.25
CA ALA A 645 3.13 -11.99 1.46
C ALA A 645 4.21 -11.28 0.63
N ARG A 646 4.01 -10.02 0.26
CA ARG A 646 4.94 -9.27 -0.60
C ARG A 646 5.97 -8.48 0.21
N LYS A 647 5.52 -7.82 1.28
CA LYS A 647 6.32 -6.87 2.09
C LYS A 647 6.41 -7.22 3.56
N GLY A 648 5.76 -8.29 3.99
CA GLY A 648 5.84 -8.77 5.36
C GLY A 648 7.20 -9.37 5.71
N PRO A 649 7.42 -9.72 6.99
CA PRO A 649 8.62 -10.42 7.45
C PRO A 649 8.92 -11.67 6.62
N GLN A 650 10.16 -11.83 6.17
CA GLN A 650 10.61 -12.99 5.40
C GLN A 650 11.48 -13.90 6.26
N SER A 651 11.32 -15.21 6.11
CA SER A 651 12.26 -16.20 6.63
C SER A 651 13.53 -16.19 5.79
N LEU A 652 14.65 -16.54 6.42
CA LEU A 652 15.87 -16.82 5.68
C LEU A 652 15.66 -18.06 4.79
N TYR A 653 16.13 -17.96 3.56
CA TYR A 653 16.34 -19.09 2.69
C TYR A 653 17.46 -19.98 3.24
N VAL A 654 17.10 -21.23 3.53
CA VAL A 654 17.99 -22.28 4.02
C VAL A 654 18.04 -23.43 3.03
N ILE A 655 19.15 -24.17 3.05
CA ILE A 655 19.36 -25.36 2.22
C ILE A 655 18.50 -26.52 2.76
N THR A 656 17.74 -27.18 1.90
CA THR A 656 16.98 -28.40 2.26
C THR A 656 17.60 -29.67 1.74
N SER A 657 18.28 -29.61 0.59
CA SER A 657 18.97 -30.76 0.01
C SER A 657 20.17 -30.29 -0.81
N TRP A 658 21.21 -31.12 -0.80
CA TRP A 658 22.41 -30.95 -1.61
C TRP A 658 22.61 -32.20 -2.47
N ASN A 659 22.45 -32.06 -3.78
CA ASN A 659 22.61 -33.17 -4.70
C ASN A 659 23.66 -32.83 -5.76
N GLU A 660 24.67 -33.67 -5.90
CA GLU A 660 25.56 -33.62 -7.05
C GLU A 660 24.81 -34.12 -8.27
N ILE A 661 24.81 -33.32 -9.35
CA ILE A 661 24.08 -33.63 -10.57
C ILE A 661 25.03 -33.99 -11.70
N GLY A 662 24.63 -34.96 -12.50
CA GLY A 662 25.41 -35.43 -13.64
C GLY A 662 25.44 -34.39 -14.77
N PRO A 663 26.36 -34.53 -15.74
CA PRO A 663 26.45 -33.61 -16.86
C PRO A 663 25.09 -33.46 -17.58
N GLY A 664 24.36 -34.54 -17.84
CA GLY A 664 23.08 -34.51 -18.57
C GLY A 664 21.91 -33.79 -17.87
N GLU A 665 22.00 -33.54 -16.56
CA GLU A 665 20.94 -32.92 -15.74
C GLU A 665 21.16 -31.42 -15.49
N ASN A 666 22.33 -30.91 -15.87
CA ASN A 666 22.76 -29.52 -15.73
C ASN A 666 22.30 -28.64 -16.91
N ALA A 667 21.01 -28.69 -17.27
CA ALA A 667 20.51 -27.94 -18.43
C ALA A 667 20.62 -26.41 -18.26
N ILE A 668 20.66 -25.91 -17.01
CA ILE A 668 20.62 -24.47 -16.67
C ILE A 668 22.02 -23.83 -16.66
N LEU A 669 23.13 -24.57 -16.71
CA LEU A 669 24.49 -23.98 -16.78
C LEU A 669 25.27 -24.38 -18.04
N ARG A 670 24.60 -25.01 -19.01
CA ARG A 670 25.18 -25.54 -20.26
C ARG A 670 25.12 -24.60 -21.46
N ASN A 671 24.56 -23.40 -21.33
CA ASN A 671 24.49 -22.47 -22.46
C ASN A 671 25.92 -22.02 -22.86
N PRO A 672 26.36 -22.24 -24.11
CA PRO A 672 27.67 -21.81 -24.57
C PRO A 672 27.89 -20.28 -24.51
N GLU A 673 26.83 -19.47 -24.49
CA GLU A 673 26.93 -18.02 -24.27
C GLU A 673 27.31 -17.63 -22.84
N TRP A 674 27.26 -18.58 -21.90
CA TRP A 674 27.58 -18.37 -20.49
C TRP A 674 28.96 -18.89 -20.10
N ALA A 675 29.74 -19.37 -21.07
CA ALA A 675 31.11 -19.78 -20.86
C ALA A 675 31.97 -18.61 -20.35
N PHE A 676 33.04 -18.90 -19.62
CA PHE A 676 34.01 -17.85 -19.28
C PHE A 676 34.65 -17.37 -20.58
N VAL A 677 35.04 -16.10 -20.66
CA VAL A 677 35.58 -15.49 -21.91
C VAL A 677 36.76 -16.27 -22.50
N ASP A 678 37.47 -17.05 -21.66
CA ASP A 678 38.60 -17.90 -22.06
C ASP A 678 38.20 -19.28 -22.65
N ASP A 679 36.91 -19.66 -22.61
CA ASP A 679 36.41 -20.94 -23.12
C ASP A 679 35.88 -20.83 -24.57
N VAL A 680 35.85 -19.62 -25.15
CA VAL A 680 35.41 -19.40 -26.53
C VAL A 680 36.63 -19.56 -27.44
N ALA A 681 36.74 -20.72 -28.08
CA ALA A 681 37.73 -20.95 -29.13
C ALA A 681 37.53 -19.92 -30.25
N TYR A 682 38.56 -19.10 -30.51
CA TYR A 682 38.77 -18.46 -31.80
C TYR A 682 39.52 -19.41 -32.73
#